data_AF-A0A935EI35-F1
#
_entry.id   AF-A0A935EI35-F1
#
_cell.length_a   1.000
_cell.length_b   1.000
_cell.length_c   1.000
_cell.angle_alpha   90.00
_cell.angle_beta   90.00
_cell.angle_gamma   90.00
#
_symmetry.space_group_name_H-M   'P 1'
#
loop_
_entity.id
_entity.type
_entity.pdbx_description
1 polymer ?
#
loop_
_entity_poly.entity_id
_entity_poly.type
_entity_poly.pdbx_seq_one_letter_code
_entity_poly.pdbx_strand_id
1 'polypeptide(L)'
;MNGAGEHHFNGQIVGASPARIEKQGSGTVTFTGSSPNSGDGTVENGTWLMAGGSVWGGNILMTGGTLAGTGTVGSIEGSAPSGTIAPGLVPGGAGTLTTNNGGVQLGSGTTDATLEIDINGNLVSQHDRLLVTGGDVTLGGAPLVINLGFSPAPGTTFTIITQSGTGNVVGQFQQGTSIVAGNQIFTITYTASNVILTALGNNLTWDGGGADNNWNTATNWNPDFVPFDGVNLIFPDTAPADSRSMNQNINGFNAGVVTFTGGDYSVSGGLFSLDGLICNITSGTNGTIFNNGVFTGPATTLTNNGSRDCTMTGSMNYSAANSAGIINGTGNFNFNGGFLGAGTLQKNGTGTLTIGTPGSNSFFSGTITVNSGTVINNSNMPNAPLNLAGGILGGSGTTARIQATGGTISPGTSPGTVTANGNSTLNASTTFAIEIGGIVGGTQHDRMNVVGTINLGGANLTGTLINGFVPASGDQFTIVNSTAARSGTFVNGANITISGVPFTIAYNANTVVLTAAGGGTPTPTATPTSTPTATPTATPTGTPTATPTNTPTSTPTATPTSTPTSTPTATPTATPTSTPTATPTSTPTSTPTGTPTATPTSTPTATPTPGAGFEGDVAPRPSGDGNLLSTDVIQLRRFATGLDTVNPATNEAQRADCAPRSTNGDGSINSGDVVQGRRYAAGLDPLTVSAGPMTSFVPESVSSMLEELREYFFGREIRVGSQDAVAGERVTVPIELTPNGDETAMSFTLEFDPKMLANPRVALGDVAPKGSTLTINVDPAGRIGILIDSAESMTASAMPQQVLTVAFDVIGEGEGTTAVTLTGSLAAKSVSDAAGTSLTSKYSDGNVYIRLK
;
A
#
# COMPACT_ATOMS: atom_id res chain seq x y z
N MET A 1 -33.17 -29.09 -28.29
CA MET A 1 -33.77 -27.74 -28.33
C MET A 1 -32.66 -26.74 -28.54
N ASN A 2 -32.63 -26.10 -29.70
CA ASN A 2 -31.42 -25.51 -30.29
C ASN A 2 -31.75 -24.11 -30.82
N GLY A 3 -31.02 -23.09 -30.36
CA GLY A 3 -31.30 -21.68 -30.62
C GLY A 3 -30.96 -20.78 -29.43
N ALA A 4 -30.94 -19.46 -29.66
CA ALA A 4 -30.66 -18.45 -28.62
C ALA A 4 -31.95 -17.82 -28.02
N GLY A 5 -33.13 -18.19 -28.52
CA GLY A 5 -34.41 -17.64 -28.06
C GLY A 5 -35.00 -18.38 -26.85
N GLU A 6 -36.01 -17.76 -26.24
CA GLU A 6 -36.76 -18.35 -25.12
C GLU A 6 -37.87 -19.28 -25.61
N HIS A 7 -38.04 -20.44 -24.95
CA HIS A 7 -39.08 -21.42 -25.25
C HIS A 7 -39.87 -21.77 -24.00
N HIS A 8 -41.18 -21.50 -23.99
CA HIS A 8 -42.04 -21.72 -22.82
C HIS A 8 -42.96 -22.94 -23.01
N PHE A 9 -42.88 -23.90 -22.08
CA PHE A 9 -43.67 -25.13 -22.05
C PHE A 9 -44.65 -25.09 -20.87
N ASN A 10 -45.92 -24.87 -21.18
CA ASN A 10 -47.00 -24.65 -20.20
C ASN A 10 -48.00 -25.82 -20.17
N GLY A 11 -47.53 -27.05 -20.44
CA GLY A 11 -48.39 -28.23 -20.55
C GLY A 11 -47.60 -29.54 -20.57
N GLN A 12 -48.29 -30.64 -20.27
CA GLN A 12 -47.68 -31.95 -20.06
C GLN A 12 -47.01 -32.50 -21.33
N ILE A 13 -45.72 -32.83 -21.22
CA ILE A 13 -45.00 -33.61 -22.22
C ILE A 13 -45.26 -35.09 -21.95
N VAL A 14 -46.07 -35.73 -22.80
CA VAL A 14 -46.40 -37.16 -22.72
C VAL A 14 -45.64 -37.92 -23.80
N GLY A 15 -44.67 -38.75 -23.39
CA GLY A 15 -43.93 -39.64 -24.27
C GLY A 15 -43.83 -41.05 -23.70
N ALA A 16 -43.87 -42.07 -24.56
CA ALA A 16 -43.47 -43.41 -24.17
C ALA A 16 -41.94 -43.48 -24.03
N SER A 17 -41.43 -44.25 -23.07
CA SER A 17 -39.99 -44.40 -22.87
C SER A 17 -39.32 -45.09 -24.08
N PRO A 18 -38.12 -44.66 -24.52
CA PRO A 18 -37.30 -43.58 -23.99
C PRO A 18 -37.49 -42.24 -24.73
N ALA A 19 -38.17 -41.28 -24.11
CA ALA A 19 -38.32 -39.92 -24.62
C ALA A 19 -37.31 -38.98 -23.95
N ARG A 20 -36.10 -38.86 -24.53
CA ARG A 20 -35.06 -37.92 -24.06
C ARG A 20 -35.39 -36.49 -24.53
N ILE A 21 -35.12 -35.48 -23.69
CA ILE A 21 -35.11 -34.06 -24.08
C ILE A 21 -33.74 -33.45 -23.89
N GLU A 22 -33.18 -32.93 -24.97
CA GLU A 22 -31.84 -32.32 -25.05
C GLU A 22 -31.93 -30.79 -25.17
N LYS A 23 -31.07 -30.07 -24.47
CA LYS A 23 -31.02 -28.60 -24.44
C LYS A 23 -29.62 -28.11 -24.82
N GLN A 24 -29.46 -27.76 -26.10
CA GLN A 24 -28.16 -27.52 -26.77
C GLN A 24 -27.97 -26.07 -27.23
N GLY A 25 -29.06 -25.28 -27.27
CA GLY A 25 -29.03 -23.85 -27.57
C GLY A 25 -28.71 -22.99 -26.34
N SER A 26 -28.15 -21.79 -26.56
CA SER A 26 -27.80 -20.85 -25.49
C SER A 26 -28.98 -20.15 -24.80
N GLY A 27 -30.17 -20.13 -25.42
CA GLY A 27 -31.37 -19.47 -24.85
C GLY A 27 -31.98 -20.19 -23.64
N THR A 28 -33.10 -19.68 -23.12
CA THR A 28 -33.80 -20.28 -21.97
C THR A 28 -34.92 -21.22 -22.41
N VAL A 29 -35.06 -22.40 -21.79
CA VAL A 29 -36.28 -23.22 -21.87
C VAL A 29 -36.98 -23.18 -20.51
N THR A 30 -38.17 -22.59 -20.45
CA THR A 30 -38.96 -22.44 -19.23
C THR A 30 -40.07 -23.48 -19.19
N PHE A 31 -40.13 -24.29 -18.14
CA PHE A 31 -41.24 -25.19 -17.86
C PHE A 31 -42.15 -24.58 -16.80
N THR A 32 -43.47 -24.63 -17.03
CA THR A 32 -44.47 -24.15 -16.08
C THR A 32 -45.62 -25.16 -15.89
N GLY A 33 -46.23 -25.14 -14.70
CA GLY A 33 -47.39 -25.96 -14.36
C GLY A 33 -47.08 -27.45 -14.17
N SER A 34 -48.04 -28.20 -13.65
CA SER A 34 -47.89 -29.64 -13.35
C SER A 34 -47.79 -30.47 -14.62
N SER A 35 -46.57 -30.55 -15.16
CA SER A 35 -46.24 -31.15 -16.46
C SER A 35 -45.40 -32.43 -16.30
N PRO A 36 -45.91 -33.50 -15.67
CA PRO A 36 -45.14 -34.70 -15.35
C PRO A 36 -44.66 -35.43 -16.61
N ASN A 37 -43.37 -35.24 -16.90
CA ASN A 37 -42.60 -36.04 -17.84
C ASN A 37 -41.82 -37.13 -17.07
N SER A 38 -41.82 -38.36 -17.58
CA SER A 38 -41.09 -39.50 -17.02
C SER A 38 -39.91 -39.95 -17.88
N GLY A 39 -39.55 -39.18 -18.92
CA GLY A 39 -38.35 -39.38 -19.74
C GLY A 39 -37.19 -38.48 -19.29
N ASP A 40 -35.97 -38.90 -19.63
CA ASP A 40 -34.75 -38.25 -19.15
C ASP A 40 -34.44 -36.92 -19.87
N GLY A 41 -33.76 -36.02 -19.17
CA GLY A 41 -33.31 -34.73 -19.67
C GLY A 41 -31.79 -34.67 -19.84
N THR A 42 -31.31 -33.80 -20.72
CA THR A 42 -29.90 -33.40 -20.73
C THR A 42 -29.74 -31.91 -21.00
N VAL A 43 -29.00 -31.24 -20.11
CA VAL A 43 -28.57 -29.85 -20.25
C VAL A 43 -27.16 -29.84 -20.84
N GLU A 44 -27.00 -29.29 -22.05
CA GLU A 44 -25.71 -29.18 -22.76
C GLU A 44 -25.28 -27.71 -22.89
N ASN A 45 -26.22 -26.77 -23.02
CA ASN A 45 -25.94 -25.33 -23.12
C ASN A 45 -27.14 -24.49 -22.67
N GLY A 46 -26.91 -23.25 -22.23
CA GLY A 46 -27.92 -22.28 -21.78
C GLY A 46 -28.82 -22.76 -20.65
N THR A 47 -29.87 -22.01 -20.34
CA THR A 47 -30.72 -22.29 -19.17
C THR A 47 -31.89 -23.24 -19.45
N TRP A 48 -32.13 -24.16 -18.51
CA TRP A 48 -33.33 -24.99 -18.36
C TRP A 48 -33.99 -24.56 -17.05
N LEU A 49 -35.08 -23.80 -17.13
CA LEU A 49 -35.74 -23.15 -16.00
C LEU A 49 -37.02 -23.89 -15.58
N MET A 50 -36.99 -24.55 -14.44
CA MET A 50 -38.12 -25.23 -13.80
C MET A 50 -38.91 -24.24 -12.94
N ALA A 51 -39.81 -23.45 -13.53
CA ALA A 51 -40.63 -22.52 -12.77
C ALA A 51 -41.64 -23.26 -11.85
N GLY A 52 -42.01 -22.63 -10.74
CA GLY A 52 -42.69 -23.26 -9.60
C GLY A 52 -43.90 -24.14 -9.94
N GLY A 53 -44.02 -25.26 -9.23
CA GLY A 53 -45.07 -26.27 -9.43
C GLY A 53 -44.84 -27.21 -10.62
N SER A 54 -43.81 -26.99 -11.42
CA SER A 54 -43.37 -27.93 -12.46
C SER A 54 -42.77 -29.19 -11.85
N VAL A 55 -43.09 -30.35 -12.41
CA VAL A 55 -42.58 -31.65 -11.94
C VAL A 55 -42.00 -32.43 -13.11
N TRP A 56 -40.70 -32.69 -13.08
CA TRP A 56 -40.00 -33.65 -13.92
C TRP A 56 -39.70 -34.91 -13.10
N GLY A 57 -39.82 -36.09 -13.71
CA GLY A 57 -39.68 -37.39 -13.02
C GLY A 57 -38.60 -38.31 -13.59
N GLY A 58 -38.09 -38.05 -14.80
CA GLY A 58 -36.89 -38.71 -15.32
C GLY A 58 -35.60 -38.11 -14.75
N ASN A 59 -34.46 -38.72 -15.04
CA ASN A 59 -33.16 -38.23 -14.61
C ASN A 59 -32.78 -36.96 -15.41
N ILE A 60 -32.04 -36.02 -14.81
CA ILE A 60 -31.45 -34.89 -15.54
C ILE A 60 -29.94 -35.01 -15.51
N LEU A 61 -29.36 -35.36 -16.67
CA LEU A 61 -27.93 -35.32 -16.89
C LEU A 61 -27.50 -33.88 -17.22
N MET A 62 -26.38 -33.45 -16.66
CA MET A 62 -25.79 -32.15 -16.94
C MET A 62 -24.42 -32.35 -17.58
N THR A 63 -24.31 -31.91 -18.83
CA THR A 63 -23.10 -31.89 -19.68
C THR A 63 -22.87 -30.46 -20.19
N GLY A 64 -23.17 -29.47 -19.35
CA GLY A 64 -23.08 -28.05 -19.63
C GLY A 64 -24.35 -27.27 -19.24
N GLY A 65 -24.40 -25.99 -19.61
CA GLY A 65 -25.53 -25.09 -19.39
C GLY A 65 -25.92 -24.91 -17.91
N THR A 66 -27.17 -24.52 -17.68
CA THR A 66 -27.69 -24.21 -16.33
C THR A 66 -29.03 -24.91 -16.08
N LEU A 67 -29.15 -25.67 -14.99
CA LEU A 67 -30.44 -26.11 -14.46
C LEU A 67 -30.87 -25.14 -13.37
N ALA A 68 -32.01 -24.46 -13.55
CA ALA A 68 -32.50 -23.45 -12.62
C ALA A 68 -33.96 -23.67 -12.23
N GLY A 69 -34.42 -22.96 -11.20
CA GLY A 69 -35.84 -22.83 -10.88
C GLY A 69 -36.26 -23.22 -9.46
N THR A 70 -37.57 -23.26 -9.27
CA THR A 70 -38.26 -23.58 -8.01
C THR A 70 -39.25 -24.76 -8.14
N GLY A 71 -39.12 -25.52 -9.24
CA GLY A 71 -39.86 -26.74 -9.49
C GLY A 71 -39.24 -27.98 -8.84
N THR A 72 -39.71 -29.14 -9.32
CA THR A 72 -39.30 -30.46 -8.85
C THR A 72 -38.76 -31.30 -10.01
N VAL A 73 -37.69 -32.06 -9.79
CA VAL A 73 -37.02 -32.91 -10.79
C VAL A 73 -36.79 -34.35 -10.28
N GLY A 74 -36.29 -35.24 -11.15
CA GLY A 74 -35.85 -36.61 -10.78
C GLY A 74 -34.47 -36.60 -10.12
N SER A 75 -33.57 -37.54 -10.47
CA SER A 75 -32.15 -37.38 -10.11
C SER A 75 -31.52 -36.21 -10.88
N ILE A 76 -30.41 -35.69 -10.35
CA ILE A 76 -29.54 -34.77 -11.09
C ILE A 76 -28.13 -35.35 -11.09
N GLU A 77 -27.53 -35.51 -12.26
CA GLU A 77 -26.22 -36.13 -12.46
C GLU A 77 -25.30 -35.18 -13.24
N GLY A 78 -24.24 -34.69 -12.58
CA GLY A 78 -23.20 -33.86 -13.18
C GLY A 78 -22.16 -34.68 -13.94
N SER A 79 -21.74 -34.18 -15.10
CA SER A 79 -20.74 -34.78 -15.99
C SER A 79 -20.09 -33.70 -16.88
N ALA A 80 -19.01 -34.04 -17.60
CA ALA A 80 -18.34 -33.08 -18.49
C ALA A 80 -19.10 -32.79 -19.80
N PRO A 81 -18.93 -31.58 -20.39
CA PRO A 81 -18.32 -30.39 -19.78
C PRO A 81 -19.21 -29.81 -18.65
N SER A 82 -18.63 -29.04 -17.74
CA SER A 82 -19.28 -28.62 -16.49
C SER A 82 -20.50 -27.72 -16.71
N GLY A 83 -21.64 -28.07 -16.08
CA GLY A 83 -22.84 -27.25 -15.99
C GLY A 83 -23.10 -26.71 -14.57
N THR A 84 -24.07 -25.81 -14.43
CA THR A 84 -24.40 -25.14 -13.16
C THR A 84 -25.81 -25.47 -12.69
N ILE A 85 -25.97 -25.90 -11.43
CA ILE A 85 -27.26 -25.91 -10.74
C ILE A 85 -27.41 -24.58 -10.00
N ALA A 86 -28.44 -23.81 -10.35
CA ALA A 86 -28.78 -22.54 -9.72
C ALA A 86 -30.26 -22.57 -9.27
N PRO A 87 -30.58 -23.03 -8.05
CA PRO A 87 -31.94 -22.96 -7.53
C PRO A 87 -32.47 -21.51 -7.58
N GLY A 88 -33.80 -21.34 -7.55
CA GLY A 88 -34.39 -20.00 -7.69
C GLY A 88 -34.59 -19.56 -9.15
N LEU A 89 -35.08 -18.33 -9.33
CA LEU A 89 -35.35 -17.73 -10.64
C LEU A 89 -34.17 -16.85 -11.06
N VAL A 90 -33.42 -17.28 -12.07
CA VAL A 90 -32.30 -16.52 -12.61
C VAL A 90 -32.79 -15.26 -13.34
N PRO A 91 -32.24 -14.06 -13.09
CA PRO A 91 -31.28 -13.70 -12.02
C PRO A 91 -31.98 -13.17 -10.75
N GLY A 92 -31.48 -13.51 -9.55
CA GLY A 92 -31.80 -12.81 -8.29
C GLY A 92 -33.06 -13.28 -7.54
N GLY A 93 -33.81 -14.25 -8.05
CA GLY A 93 -35.12 -14.65 -7.51
C GLY A 93 -35.08 -15.86 -6.59
N ALA A 94 -34.55 -15.70 -5.38
CA ALA A 94 -34.30 -16.77 -4.41
C ALA A 94 -35.44 -17.83 -4.26
N GLY A 95 -35.10 -19.11 -4.23
CA GLY A 95 -36.05 -20.20 -4.03
C GLY A 95 -35.47 -21.61 -3.89
N THR A 96 -36.36 -22.61 -3.84
CA THR A 96 -35.97 -24.02 -3.59
C THR A 96 -36.20 -24.90 -4.82
N LEU A 97 -35.13 -25.45 -5.39
CA LEU A 97 -35.19 -26.54 -6.37
C LEU A 97 -35.30 -27.87 -5.60
N THR A 98 -36.19 -28.77 -6.03
CA THR A 98 -36.49 -30.02 -5.30
C THR A 98 -36.23 -31.27 -6.17
N THR A 99 -35.67 -32.36 -5.62
CA THR A 99 -35.74 -33.70 -6.25
C THR A 99 -36.82 -34.56 -5.59
N ASN A 100 -37.55 -35.39 -6.36
CA ASN A 100 -38.69 -36.18 -5.83
C ASN A 100 -38.42 -37.66 -5.56
N ASN A 101 -37.50 -38.31 -6.29
CA ASN A 101 -37.21 -39.75 -6.15
C ASN A 101 -35.73 -40.11 -6.38
N GLY A 102 -34.89 -39.16 -6.81
CA GLY A 102 -33.50 -39.39 -7.19
C GLY A 102 -32.53 -38.50 -6.42
N GLY A 103 -31.32 -39.03 -6.23
CA GLY A 103 -30.22 -38.31 -5.60
C GLY A 103 -29.64 -37.20 -6.49
N VAL A 104 -28.67 -36.48 -5.94
CA VAL A 104 -27.92 -35.46 -6.67
C VAL A 104 -26.43 -35.81 -6.62
N GLN A 105 -25.82 -35.98 -7.78
CA GLN A 105 -24.38 -36.13 -7.93
C GLN A 105 -23.82 -34.87 -8.58
N LEU A 106 -23.24 -33.98 -7.77
CA LEU A 106 -22.59 -32.76 -8.28
C LEU A 106 -21.22 -33.08 -8.86
N GLY A 107 -20.45 -33.94 -8.19
CA GLY A 107 -19.08 -34.26 -8.58
C GLY A 107 -18.76 -35.75 -8.54
N SER A 108 -17.74 -36.11 -9.32
CA SER A 108 -17.10 -37.44 -9.37
C SER A 108 -15.57 -37.38 -9.24
N GLY A 109 -14.99 -36.19 -9.05
CA GLY A 109 -13.56 -35.99 -8.81
C GLY A 109 -12.71 -35.88 -10.06
N THR A 110 -13.34 -35.72 -11.23
CA THR A 110 -12.68 -35.44 -12.52
C THR A 110 -13.47 -34.48 -13.41
N THR A 111 -14.80 -34.46 -13.28
CA THR A 111 -15.72 -33.63 -14.09
C THR A 111 -16.95 -33.27 -13.25
N ASP A 112 -16.97 -32.08 -12.67
CA ASP A 112 -17.94 -31.72 -11.63
C ASP A 112 -18.81 -30.51 -12.03
N ALA A 113 -20.07 -30.50 -11.61
CA ALA A 113 -21.04 -29.43 -11.83
C ALA A 113 -21.00 -28.41 -10.68
N THR A 114 -21.13 -27.12 -11.01
CA THR A 114 -21.15 -26.03 -10.02
C THR A 114 -22.52 -25.94 -9.33
N LEU A 115 -22.53 -25.69 -8.02
CA LEU A 115 -23.73 -25.21 -7.32
C LEU A 115 -23.61 -23.70 -7.11
N GLU A 116 -24.58 -22.94 -7.61
CA GLU A 116 -24.71 -21.49 -7.44
C GLU A 116 -25.89 -21.17 -6.52
N ILE A 117 -25.72 -20.22 -5.60
CA ILE A 117 -26.69 -19.86 -4.56
C ILE A 117 -26.77 -18.34 -4.41
N ASP A 118 -27.93 -17.73 -4.66
CA ASP A 118 -28.18 -16.34 -4.25
C ASP A 118 -28.57 -16.27 -2.76
N ILE A 119 -28.05 -15.28 -2.05
CA ILE A 119 -28.37 -14.98 -0.65
C ILE A 119 -28.79 -13.50 -0.55
N ASN A 120 -30.10 -13.27 -0.64
CA ASN A 120 -30.74 -11.96 -0.73
C ASN A 120 -31.44 -11.52 0.56
N GLY A 121 -31.47 -12.36 1.60
CA GLY A 121 -31.98 -12.02 2.93
C GLY A 121 -31.95 -13.17 3.93
N ASN A 122 -32.20 -12.85 5.21
CA ASN A 122 -32.14 -13.79 6.33
C ASN A 122 -33.26 -14.86 6.34
N LEU A 123 -34.34 -14.68 5.58
CA LEU A 123 -35.45 -15.64 5.54
C LEU A 123 -35.16 -16.79 4.57
N VAL A 124 -35.76 -17.96 4.83
CA VAL A 124 -35.69 -19.16 3.97
C VAL A 124 -36.28 -18.93 2.56
N SER A 125 -37.13 -17.90 2.40
CA SER A 125 -37.67 -17.45 1.11
C SER A 125 -36.83 -16.33 0.47
N GLN A 126 -35.61 -16.10 0.94
CA GLN A 126 -34.69 -15.06 0.46
C GLN A 126 -33.26 -15.58 0.21
N HIS A 127 -33.04 -16.91 0.29
CA HIS A 127 -31.81 -17.54 -0.18
C HIS A 127 -32.12 -18.84 -0.92
N ASP A 128 -31.25 -19.21 -1.85
CA ASP A 128 -31.40 -20.41 -2.66
C ASP A 128 -31.10 -21.69 -1.91
N ARG A 129 -31.84 -22.74 -2.26
CA ARG A 129 -31.78 -24.03 -1.57
C ARG A 129 -32.01 -25.19 -2.53
N LEU A 130 -31.23 -26.26 -2.35
CA LEU A 130 -31.46 -27.55 -2.99
C LEU A 130 -32.08 -28.52 -1.96
N LEU A 131 -33.31 -28.95 -2.20
CA LEU A 131 -34.04 -29.91 -1.38
C LEU A 131 -34.05 -31.28 -2.05
N VAL A 132 -33.51 -32.29 -1.40
CA VAL A 132 -33.39 -33.65 -1.93
C VAL A 132 -34.24 -34.59 -1.08
N THR A 133 -35.19 -35.30 -1.70
CA THR A 133 -36.12 -36.20 -0.97
C THR A 133 -35.91 -37.69 -1.27
N GLY A 134 -34.87 -38.06 -2.02
CA GLY A 134 -34.49 -39.44 -2.32
C GLY A 134 -33.04 -39.54 -2.81
N GLY A 135 -32.43 -40.73 -2.70
CA GLY A 135 -31.00 -40.94 -2.99
C GLY A 135 -30.05 -40.13 -2.08
N ASP A 136 -28.74 -40.21 -2.34
CA ASP A 136 -27.72 -39.41 -1.66
C ASP A 136 -27.47 -38.06 -2.36
N VAL A 137 -26.78 -37.13 -1.69
CA VAL A 137 -26.24 -35.89 -2.26
C VAL A 137 -24.71 -35.97 -2.26
N THR A 138 -24.14 -36.41 -3.38
CA THR A 138 -22.70 -36.55 -3.58
C THR A 138 -22.12 -35.24 -4.07
N LEU A 139 -21.42 -34.52 -3.19
CA LEU A 139 -20.77 -33.24 -3.51
C LEU A 139 -19.49 -33.44 -4.34
N GLY A 140 -18.73 -34.50 -4.05
CA GLY A 140 -17.66 -35.01 -4.92
C GLY A 140 -16.46 -34.10 -5.19
N GLY A 141 -16.35 -32.94 -4.54
CA GLY A 141 -15.35 -31.91 -4.86
C GLY A 141 -15.88 -30.75 -5.73
N ALA A 142 -17.17 -30.72 -6.02
CA ALA A 142 -17.82 -29.69 -6.85
C ALA A 142 -17.55 -28.25 -6.37
N PRO A 143 -17.47 -27.25 -7.27
CA PRO A 143 -17.38 -25.84 -6.89
C PRO A 143 -18.71 -25.33 -6.31
N LEU A 144 -18.63 -24.64 -5.16
CA LEU A 144 -19.71 -23.78 -4.66
C LEU A 144 -19.47 -22.31 -5.07
N VAL A 145 -20.53 -21.63 -5.54
CA VAL A 145 -20.57 -20.18 -5.81
C VAL A 145 -21.71 -19.57 -4.98
N ILE A 146 -21.47 -18.38 -4.41
CA ILE A 146 -22.46 -17.66 -3.58
C ILE A 146 -22.53 -16.21 -4.06
N ASN A 147 -23.72 -15.77 -4.45
CA ASN A 147 -24.02 -14.38 -4.79
C ASN A 147 -24.67 -13.69 -3.58
N LEU A 148 -24.12 -12.57 -3.10
CA LEU A 148 -24.68 -11.85 -1.95
C LEU A 148 -25.47 -10.60 -2.39
N GLY A 149 -26.76 -10.58 -2.10
CA GLY A 149 -27.60 -9.37 -2.22
C GLY A 149 -27.51 -8.43 -1.02
N PHE A 150 -26.88 -8.85 0.08
CA PHE A 150 -26.67 -8.05 1.30
C PHE A 150 -25.50 -8.59 2.14
N SER A 151 -25.02 -7.80 3.11
CA SER A 151 -24.08 -8.28 4.13
C SER A 151 -24.85 -8.91 5.32
N PRO A 152 -24.79 -10.23 5.53
CA PRO A 152 -25.28 -10.84 6.77
C PRO A 152 -24.51 -10.36 8.01
N ALA A 153 -25.11 -10.59 9.18
CA ALA A 153 -24.43 -10.39 10.46
C ALA A 153 -23.63 -11.65 10.86
N PRO A 154 -22.49 -11.54 11.55
CA PRO A 154 -21.77 -12.70 12.10
C PRO A 154 -22.69 -13.59 12.94
N GLY A 155 -22.61 -14.90 12.72
CA GLY A 155 -23.49 -15.92 13.32
C GLY A 155 -24.80 -16.20 12.55
N THR A 156 -25.10 -15.47 11.46
CA THR A 156 -26.27 -15.77 10.61
C THR A 156 -26.03 -17.06 9.81
N THR A 157 -27.03 -17.94 9.75
CA THR A 157 -26.94 -19.25 9.08
C THR A 157 -27.87 -19.40 7.88
N PHE A 158 -27.42 -20.13 6.85
CA PHE A 158 -28.15 -20.37 5.61
C PHE A 158 -28.05 -21.86 5.22
N THR A 159 -29.17 -22.57 5.11
CA THR A 159 -29.19 -24.01 4.82
C THR A 159 -29.37 -24.26 3.33
N ILE A 160 -28.26 -24.20 2.58
CA ILE A 160 -28.21 -24.26 1.11
C ILE A 160 -28.52 -25.63 0.53
N ILE A 161 -28.29 -26.71 1.29
CA ILE A 161 -28.71 -28.07 0.93
C ILE A 161 -29.46 -28.67 2.11
N THR A 162 -30.61 -29.29 1.84
CA THR A 162 -31.31 -30.18 2.78
C THR A 162 -31.63 -31.50 2.10
N GLN A 163 -31.11 -32.59 2.68
CA GLN A 163 -31.50 -33.96 2.39
C GLN A 163 -32.55 -34.38 3.42
N SER A 164 -33.79 -34.61 2.98
CA SER A 164 -34.92 -35.02 3.82
C SER A 164 -35.51 -36.38 3.42
N GLY A 165 -34.83 -37.11 2.53
CA GLY A 165 -35.17 -38.47 2.11
C GLY A 165 -34.45 -39.55 2.93
N THR A 166 -34.13 -40.66 2.27
CA THR A 166 -33.51 -41.84 2.89
C THR A 166 -31.99 -41.93 2.71
N GLY A 167 -31.38 -40.99 1.98
CA GLY A 167 -29.93 -40.91 1.80
C GLY A 167 -29.28 -39.81 2.66
N ASN A 168 -28.02 -39.50 2.36
CA ASN A 168 -27.17 -38.59 3.12
C ASN A 168 -26.51 -37.56 2.21
N VAL A 169 -25.99 -36.47 2.77
CA VAL A 169 -24.95 -35.64 2.12
C VAL A 169 -23.60 -36.34 2.25
N VAL A 170 -22.85 -36.44 1.15
CA VAL A 170 -21.59 -37.20 1.04
C VAL A 170 -20.51 -36.34 0.38
N GLY A 171 -19.34 -36.27 1.02
CA GLY A 171 -18.20 -35.45 0.56
C GLY A 171 -18.29 -33.98 1.00
N GLN A 172 -17.53 -33.13 0.32
CA GLN A 172 -17.47 -31.68 0.52
C GLN A 172 -17.42 -30.97 -0.85
N PHE A 173 -17.62 -29.65 -0.86
CA PHE A 173 -17.30 -28.80 -2.01
C PHE A 173 -15.78 -28.58 -2.13
N GLN A 174 -15.31 -28.08 -3.28
CA GLN A 174 -13.91 -27.72 -3.54
C GLN A 174 -13.32 -26.82 -2.44
N GLN A 175 -14.14 -25.90 -1.91
CA GLN A 175 -13.77 -24.93 -0.87
C GLN A 175 -13.59 -25.54 0.53
N GLY A 176 -13.85 -26.85 0.71
CA GLY A 176 -13.70 -27.50 2.01
C GLY A 176 -14.65 -26.93 3.05
N THR A 177 -14.14 -26.49 4.21
CA THR A 177 -14.95 -26.09 5.37
C THR A 177 -15.27 -24.59 5.47
N SER A 178 -14.83 -23.75 4.54
CA SER A 178 -15.11 -22.30 4.55
C SER A 178 -15.07 -21.69 3.13
N ILE A 179 -15.71 -20.55 2.92
CA ILE A 179 -15.75 -19.84 1.63
C ILE A 179 -15.84 -18.31 1.82
N VAL A 180 -15.28 -17.54 0.90
CA VAL A 180 -15.44 -16.08 0.81
C VAL A 180 -16.47 -15.76 -0.27
N ALA A 181 -17.40 -14.85 0.01
CA ALA A 181 -18.39 -14.36 -0.95
C ALA A 181 -18.60 -12.86 -0.74
N GLY A 182 -18.27 -12.04 -1.74
CA GLY A 182 -18.09 -10.61 -1.55
C GLY A 182 -17.12 -10.32 -0.40
N ASN A 183 -17.37 -9.26 0.38
CA ASN A 183 -16.60 -8.92 1.57
C ASN A 183 -17.12 -9.66 2.83
N GLN A 184 -17.37 -10.97 2.73
CA GLN A 184 -17.82 -11.83 3.84
C GLN A 184 -17.18 -13.22 3.78
N ILE A 185 -16.78 -13.71 4.95
CA ILE A 185 -16.30 -15.07 5.18
C ILE A 185 -17.46 -15.92 5.74
N PHE A 186 -17.61 -17.14 5.26
CA PHE A 186 -18.55 -18.13 5.78
C PHE A 186 -17.83 -19.43 6.14
N THR A 187 -18.24 -20.10 7.22
CA THR A 187 -17.95 -21.54 7.38
C THR A 187 -19.00 -22.37 6.66
N ILE A 188 -18.60 -23.52 6.13
CA ILE A 188 -19.46 -24.54 5.53
C ILE A 188 -19.50 -25.75 6.48
N THR A 189 -20.63 -25.92 7.16
CA THR A 189 -20.90 -27.06 8.04
C THR A 189 -21.61 -28.16 7.25
N TYR A 190 -20.97 -29.32 7.12
CA TYR A 190 -21.54 -30.53 6.50
C TYR A 190 -22.12 -31.46 7.56
N THR A 191 -23.34 -31.93 7.33
CA THR A 191 -24.01 -32.95 8.16
C THR A 191 -24.72 -33.94 7.24
N ALA A 192 -25.04 -35.14 7.74
CA ALA A 192 -25.73 -36.17 6.95
C ALA A 192 -27.03 -35.67 6.28
N SER A 193 -27.72 -34.68 6.85
CA SER A 193 -28.98 -34.15 6.32
C SER A 193 -28.91 -32.73 5.74
N ASN A 194 -27.81 -31.98 5.92
CA ASN A 194 -27.74 -30.57 5.50
C ASN A 194 -26.31 -30.11 5.20
N VAL A 195 -26.20 -29.14 4.28
CA VAL A 195 -25.04 -28.23 4.22
C VAL A 195 -25.50 -26.83 4.62
N ILE A 196 -24.77 -26.23 5.58
CA ILE A 196 -25.14 -24.96 6.22
C ILE A 196 -23.96 -24.00 6.14
N LEU A 197 -24.19 -22.82 5.56
CA LEU A 197 -23.27 -21.69 5.63
C LEU A 197 -23.49 -20.92 6.93
N THR A 198 -22.41 -20.48 7.60
CA THR A 198 -22.49 -19.57 8.75
C THR A 198 -21.60 -18.35 8.49
N ALA A 199 -22.19 -17.17 8.41
CA ALA A 199 -21.43 -15.92 8.22
C ALA A 199 -20.54 -15.64 9.44
N LEU A 200 -19.26 -15.34 9.22
CA LEU A 200 -18.30 -14.90 10.25
C LEU A 200 -18.07 -13.39 10.25
N GLY A 201 -18.49 -12.68 9.19
CA GLY A 201 -18.17 -11.28 8.96
C GLY A 201 -16.97 -11.10 8.04
N ASN A 202 -16.23 -10.00 8.22
CA ASN A 202 -15.16 -9.57 7.32
C ASN A 202 -13.83 -9.34 8.08
N ASN A 203 -13.52 -10.19 9.05
CA ASN A 203 -12.37 -10.04 9.94
C ASN A 203 -11.50 -11.29 9.90
N LEU A 204 -10.20 -11.14 9.63
CA LEU A 204 -9.18 -12.15 9.89
C LEU A 204 -8.37 -11.73 11.11
N THR A 205 -8.14 -12.67 12.03
CA THR A 205 -7.36 -12.45 13.25
C THR A 205 -6.04 -13.17 13.15
N TRP A 206 -4.92 -12.46 13.19
CA TRP A 206 -3.60 -13.07 13.22
C TRP A 206 -3.42 -13.90 14.50
N ASP A 207 -3.10 -15.18 14.34
CA ASP A 207 -2.77 -16.08 15.45
C ASP A 207 -1.39 -16.75 15.29
N GLY A 208 -0.76 -16.65 14.12
CA GLY A 208 0.56 -17.22 13.86
C GLY A 208 0.62 -18.74 14.00
N GLY A 209 -0.47 -19.46 13.69
CA GLY A 209 -0.55 -20.92 13.80
C GLY A 209 0.29 -21.72 12.79
N GLY A 210 0.87 -21.07 11.77
CA GLY A 210 1.68 -21.69 10.73
C GLY A 210 3.16 -21.91 11.08
N ALA A 211 3.93 -22.34 10.08
CA ALA A 211 5.37 -22.59 10.20
C ALA A 211 6.24 -21.38 9.77
N ASP A 212 5.62 -20.24 9.46
CA ASP A 212 6.26 -18.99 9.07
C ASP A 212 5.43 -17.78 9.56
N ASN A 213 5.93 -16.56 9.34
CA ASN A 213 5.22 -15.32 9.67
C ASN A 213 4.73 -14.58 8.41
N ASN A 214 4.36 -15.31 7.35
CA ASN A 214 3.91 -14.72 6.08
C ASN A 214 2.40 -14.44 6.10
N TRP A 215 1.97 -13.32 5.49
CA TRP A 215 0.56 -12.99 5.37
C TRP A 215 -0.17 -13.89 4.35
N ASN A 216 0.53 -14.39 3.32
CA ASN A 216 -0.04 -15.32 2.35
C ASN A 216 -0.18 -16.78 2.83
N THR A 217 0.25 -17.08 4.06
CA THR A 217 0.09 -18.40 4.69
C THR A 217 -1.23 -18.42 5.46
N ALA A 218 -2.21 -19.16 4.95
CA ALA A 218 -3.58 -19.18 5.49
C ALA A 218 -3.65 -19.54 6.99
N THR A 219 -2.81 -20.47 7.45
CA THR A 219 -2.78 -20.95 8.84
C THR A 219 -2.13 -20.00 9.84
N ASN A 220 -1.78 -18.77 9.44
CA ASN A 220 -1.38 -17.70 10.36
C ASN A 220 -2.55 -16.82 10.79
N TRP A 221 -3.75 -17.11 10.25
CA TRP A 221 -4.97 -16.36 10.44
C TRP A 221 -6.08 -17.28 10.95
N ASN A 222 -6.92 -16.74 11.82
CA ASN A 222 -8.17 -17.34 12.24
C ASN A 222 -9.35 -16.50 11.71
N PRO A 223 -10.29 -17.08 10.93
CA PRO A 223 -10.24 -18.44 10.34
C PRO A 223 -9.09 -18.62 9.32
N ASP A 224 -8.67 -19.87 9.08
CA ASP A 224 -7.56 -20.26 8.20
C ASP A 224 -7.74 -19.78 6.73
N PHE A 225 -7.36 -18.54 6.45
CA PHE A 225 -7.54 -17.89 5.16
C PHE A 225 -6.38 -16.98 4.80
N VAL A 226 -6.07 -16.92 3.51
CA VAL A 226 -5.26 -15.84 2.95
C VAL A 226 -6.12 -14.56 2.91
N PRO A 227 -5.63 -13.41 3.41
CA PRO A 227 -6.29 -12.12 3.24
C PRO A 227 -6.63 -11.79 1.79
N PHE A 228 -7.82 -11.22 1.62
CA PHE A 228 -8.40 -10.77 0.34
C PHE A 228 -8.84 -9.31 0.45
N ASP A 229 -9.02 -8.62 -0.67
CA ASP A 229 -9.19 -7.16 -0.65
C ASP A 229 -10.45 -6.71 0.10
N GLY A 230 -10.28 -5.63 0.87
CA GLY A 230 -11.30 -5.06 1.76
C GLY A 230 -11.53 -5.84 3.06
N VAL A 231 -10.77 -6.91 3.35
CA VAL A 231 -10.87 -7.62 4.64
C VAL A 231 -10.26 -6.81 5.79
N ASN A 232 -10.90 -6.81 6.97
CA ASN A 232 -10.30 -6.23 8.17
C ASN A 232 -9.28 -7.20 8.76
N LEU A 233 -8.15 -6.68 9.24
CA LEU A 233 -7.07 -7.46 9.83
C LEU A 233 -6.91 -7.10 11.30
N ILE A 234 -6.91 -8.10 12.18
CA ILE A 234 -6.81 -7.94 13.63
C ILE A 234 -5.55 -8.63 14.14
N PHE A 235 -4.69 -7.88 14.80
CA PHE A 235 -3.45 -8.34 15.44
C PHE A 235 -3.65 -8.29 16.97
N PRO A 236 -4.01 -9.42 17.60
CA PRO A 236 -4.43 -9.48 18.99
C PRO A 236 -3.23 -9.57 19.94
N ASP A 237 -3.38 -9.15 21.20
CA ASP A 237 -2.34 -9.37 22.21
C ASP A 237 -2.17 -10.84 22.63
N THR A 238 -3.02 -11.74 22.11
CA THR A 238 -2.92 -13.19 22.32
C THR A 238 -2.00 -13.89 21.32
N ALA A 239 -1.53 -13.22 20.26
CA ALA A 239 -0.67 -13.85 19.26
C ALA A 239 0.70 -14.25 19.83
N PRO A 240 1.30 -15.39 19.42
CA PRO A 240 2.64 -15.82 19.82
C PRO A 240 3.67 -14.71 19.56
N ALA A 241 4.54 -14.42 20.53
CA ALA A 241 5.44 -13.27 20.49
C ALA A 241 6.48 -13.33 19.35
N ASP A 242 6.88 -14.54 18.99
CA ASP A 242 7.71 -14.91 17.84
C ASP A 242 7.00 -14.70 16.49
N SER A 243 5.66 -14.84 16.44
CA SER A 243 4.88 -14.56 15.22
C SER A 243 4.75 -13.06 14.90
N ARG A 244 4.91 -12.16 15.88
CA ARG A 244 4.58 -10.71 15.75
C ARG A 244 5.54 -9.91 14.87
N SER A 245 6.59 -10.53 14.33
CA SER A 245 7.45 -9.96 13.29
C SER A 245 7.11 -10.58 11.94
N MET A 246 6.24 -9.90 11.19
CA MET A 246 5.47 -10.46 10.09
C MET A 246 5.94 -9.93 8.73
N ASN A 247 5.71 -10.75 7.69
CA ASN A 247 6.03 -10.45 6.31
C ASN A 247 4.74 -10.31 5.47
N GLN A 248 4.43 -9.08 5.09
CA GLN A 248 3.39 -8.78 4.11
C GLN A 248 3.91 -9.19 2.73
N ASN A 249 3.44 -10.33 2.21
CA ASN A 249 3.88 -10.89 0.94
C ASN A 249 2.71 -11.16 -0.03
N ILE A 250 1.60 -10.44 0.14
CA ILE A 250 0.46 -10.43 -0.78
C ILE A 250 0.61 -9.22 -1.72
N ASN A 251 0.88 -9.46 -2.99
CA ASN A 251 1.04 -8.40 -3.99
C ASN A 251 -0.30 -7.71 -4.28
N GLY A 252 -0.28 -6.38 -4.45
CA GLY A 252 -1.46 -5.57 -4.82
C GLY A 252 -2.51 -5.37 -3.72
N PHE A 253 -2.35 -6.02 -2.57
CA PHE A 253 -3.37 -6.11 -1.51
C PHE A 253 -3.88 -4.75 -0.98
N ASN A 254 -5.20 -4.64 -0.85
CA ASN A 254 -5.88 -3.53 -0.17
C ASN A 254 -6.61 -4.03 1.08
N ALA A 255 -6.12 -3.67 2.26
CA ALA A 255 -6.78 -3.99 3.52
C ALA A 255 -8.00 -3.08 3.76
N GLY A 256 -8.99 -3.59 4.49
CA GLY A 256 -10.01 -2.76 5.12
C GLY A 256 -9.41 -2.00 6.32
N VAL A 257 -9.99 -2.18 7.51
CA VAL A 257 -9.41 -1.64 8.75
C VAL A 257 -8.39 -2.61 9.34
N VAL A 258 -7.15 -2.15 9.46
CA VAL A 258 -6.06 -2.86 10.14
C VAL A 258 -6.03 -2.45 11.62
N THR A 259 -6.09 -3.40 12.54
CA THR A 259 -6.19 -3.15 14.00
C THR A 259 -5.13 -3.91 14.76
N PHE A 260 -4.34 -3.23 15.59
CA PHE A 260 -3.36 -3.82 16.49
C PHE A 260 -3.74 -3.59 17.95
N THR A 261 -3.51 -4.57 18.82
CA THR A 261 -3.84 -4.47 20.25
C THR A 261 -2.73 -4.99 21.17
N GLY A 262 -2.57 -4.31 22.31
CA GLY A 262 -1.89 -4.80 23.51
C GLY A 262 -0.36 -4.91 23.51
N GLY A 263 0.31 -5.36 22.44
CA GLY A 263 1.76 -5.59 22.47
C GLY A 263 2.53 -5.16 21.21
N ASP A 264 3.86 -5.36 21.23
CA ASP A 264 4.74 -4.96 20.11
C ASP A 264 4.46 -5.76 18.83
N TYR A 265 4.56 -5.11 17.67
CA TYR A 265 4.33 -5.69 16.35
C TYR A 265 5.25 -5.06 15.29
N SER A 266 5.71 -5.87 14.34
CA SER A 266 6.47 -5.41 13.17
C SER A 266 5.87 -5.98 11.88
N VAL A 267 5.59 -5.12 10.91
CA VAL A 267 5.18 -5.47 9.55
C VAL A 267 6.34 -5.13 8.60
N SER A 268 6.69 -6.06 7.74
CA SER A 268 7.74 -5.93 6.72
C SER A 268 7.24 -6.46 5.37
N GLY A 269 8.06 -6.45 4.33
CA GLY A 269 7.71 -7.01 3.02
C GLY A 269 7.20 -5.96 2.00
N GLY A 270 6.21 -6.34 1.19
CA GLY A 270 5.68 -5.57 0.09
C GLY A 270 4.83 -4.36 0.50
N LEU A 271 4.58 -3.48 -0.47
CA LEU A 271 3.66 -2.34 -0.33
C LEU A 271 2.21 -2.84 -0.33
N PHE A 272 1.34 -2.21 0.44
CA PHE A 272 -0.09 -2.50 0.48
C PHE A 272 -0.92 -1.23 0.74
N SER A 273 -2.21 -1.29 0.43
CA SER A 273 -3.18 -0.21 0.70
C SER A 273 -3.98 -0.50 1.98
N LEU A 274 -4.52 0.54 2.62
CA LEU A 274 -5.53 0.37 3.68
C LEU A 274 -6.61 1.46 3.71
N ASP A 275 -7.83 1.06 4.08
CA ASP A 275 -8.93 1.97 4.38
C ASP A 275 -8.78 2.61 5.78
N GLY A 276 -8.20 1.90 6.75
CA GLY A 276 -8.00 2.44 8.10
C GLY A 276 -6.94 1.71 8.92
N LEU A 277 -6.42 2.40 9.93
CA LEU A 277 -5.45 1.87 10.89
C LEU A 277 -5.85 2.23 12.33
N ILE A 278 -5.86 1.23 13.21
CA ILE A 278 -6.12 1.39 14.64
C ILE A 278 -4.97 0.77 15.44
N CYS A 279 -4.17 1.59 16.11
CA CYS A 279 -3.11 1.15 17.00
C CYS A 279 -3.56 1.30 18.46
N ASN A 280 -3.88 0.19 19.13
CA ASN A 280 -4.28 0.16 20.55
C ASN A 280 -3.26 -0.62 21.38
N ILE A 281 -1.96 -0.32 21.19
CA ILE A 281 -0.87 -1.00 21.89
C ILE A 281 -0.68 -0.42 23.31
N THR A 282 -0.92 -1.23 24.33
CA THR A 282 -0.92 -0.80 25.74
C THR A 282 0.24 -1.36 26.59
N SER A 283 0.94 -2.38 26.10
CA SER A 283 2.14 -2.98 26.68
C SER A 283 3.27 -3.05 25.64
N GLY A 284 4.28 -3.91 25.82
CA GLY A 284 5.48 -3.94 24.97
C GLY A 284 6.41 -2.75 25.19
N THR A 285 7.41 -2.60 24.31
CA THR A 285 8.47 -1.57 24.37
C THR A 285 8.58 -0.71 23.12
N ASN A 286 8.30 -1.26 21.95
CA ASN A 286 8.58 -0.64 20.64
C ASN A 286 7.31 -0.17 19.91
N GLY A 287 6.12 -0.65 20.31
CA GLY A 287 4.86 -0.33 19.65
C GLY A 287 4.65 -1.10 18.35
N THR A 288 3.94 -0.50 17.40
CA THR A 288 3.73 -1.07 16.05
C THR A 288 4.68 -0.40 15.06
N ILE A 289 5.40 -1.18 14.26
CA ILE A 289 6.33 -0.69 13.24
C ILE A 289 5.93 -1.22 11.85
N PHE A 290 5.70 -0.34 10.89
CA PHE A 290 5.59 -0.67 9.46
C PHE A 290 6.89 -0.33 8.75
N ASN A 291 7.53 -1.34 8.14
CA ASN A 291 8.79 -1.19 7.42
C ASN A 291 8.62 -1.09 5.90
N ASN A 292 7.40 -1.34 5.42
CA ASN A 292 6.94 -1.07 4.08
C ASN A 292 6.38 0.35 3.95
N GLY A 293 6.34 0.87 2.73
CA GLY A 293 5.49 2.02 2.40
C GLY A 293 4.03 1.60 2.34
N VAL A 294 3.12 2.52 2.67
CA VAL A 294 1.68 2.24 2.79
C VAL A 294 0.89 3.25 1.97
N PHE A 295 0.02 2.74 1.10
CA PHE A 295 -0.94 3.56 0.35
C PHE A 295 -2.22 3.77 1.18
N THR A 296 -2.84 4.93 1.01
CA THR A 296 -4.09 5.27 1.68
C THR A 296 -5.23 5.37 0.67
N GLY A 297 -6.40 4.87 1.06
CA GLY A 297 -7.62 5.04 0.29
C GLY A 297 -8.08 6.50 0.16
N PRO A 298 -9.22 6.75 -0.52
CA PRO A 298 -9.75 8.10 -0.70
C PRO A 298 -10.20 8.77 0.61
N ALA A 299 -10.41 8.02 1.70
CA ALA A 299 -10.63 8.58 3.04
C ALA A 299 -10.13 7.61 4.11
N THR A 300 -8.92 7.85 4.64
CA THR A 300 -8.26 6.93 5.58
C THR A 300 -8.13 7.56 6.96
N THR A 301 -8.62 6.85 7.97
CA THR A 301 -8.47 7.24 9.38
C THR A 301 -7.43 6.39 10.08
N LEU A 302 -6.44 7.05 10.68
CA LEU A 302 -5.33 6.48 11.45
C LEU A 302 -5.51 6.90 12.91
N THR A 303 -5.84 5.97 13.78
CA THR A 303 -6.11 6.24 15.20
C THR A 303 -5.13 5.49 16.10
N ASN A 304 -4.43 6.19 16.98
CA ASN A 304 -3.63 5.55 18.04
C ASN A 304 -4.21 5.94 19.41
N ASN A 305 -4.77 4.97 20.14
CA ASN A 305 -5.18 5.15 21.55
C ASN A 305 -4.31 4.33 22.52
N GLY A 306 -3.23 3.74 22.03
CA GLY A 306 -2.23 3.05 22.82
C GLY A 306 -1.36 3.96 23.68
N SER A 307 -0.59 3.33 24.57
CA SER A 307 0.49 3.94 25.37
C SER A 307 1.86 3.80 24.70
N ARG A 308 1.88 3.37 23.43
CA ARG A 308 3.04 3.20 22.57
C ARG A 308 2.83 3.90 21.23
N ASP A 309 3.95 4.17 20.57
CA ASP A 309 3.97 4.83 19.27
C ASP A 309 3.55 3.85 18.16
N CYS A 310 2.94 4.39 17.10
CA CYS A 310 2.66 3.66 15.87
C CYS A 310 3.52 4.27 14.75
N THR A 311 4.55 3.55 14.33
CA THR A 311 5.66 4.07 13.53
C THR A 311 5.63 3.50 12.12
N MET A 312 5.74 4.35 11.11
CA MET A 312 6.02 3.95 9.72
C MET A 312 7.44 4.40 9.36
N THR A 313 8.31 3.47 8.96
CA THR A 313 9.65 3.77 8.47
C THR A 313 9.68 3.91 6.95
N GLY A 314 8.78 3.24 6.24
CA GLY A 314 8.41 3.60 4.85
C GLY A 314 7.55 4.87 4.77
N SER A 315 7.39 5.39 3.56
CA SER A 315 6.56 6.56 3.28
C SER A 315 5.06 6.21 3.26
N MET A 316 4.22 7.15 3.66
CA MET A 316 2.77 7.06 3.49
C MET A 316 2.28 7.91 2.31
N ASN A 317 1.50 7.33 1.41
CA ASN A 317 1.09 7.97 0.15
C ASN A 317 -0.40 8.32 0.13
N TYR A 318 -0.70 9.61 -0.06
CA TYR A 318 -2.02 10.20 -0.29
C TYR A 318 -2.13 10.60 -1.76
N SER A 319 -2.13 9.61 -2.64
CA SER A 319 -1.86 9.75 -4.08
C SER A 319 -2.86 10.65 -4.81
N ALA A 320 -4.15 10.55 -4.48
CA ALA A 320 -5.20 11.34 -5.12
C ALA A 320 -5.45 12.67 -4.39
N ALA A 321 -5.73 13.74 -5.14
CA ALA A 321 -5.98 15.07 -4.58
C ALA A 321 -7.27 15.17 -3.71
N ASN A 322 -8.15 14.17 -3.80
CA ASN A 322 -9.33 14.01 -2.96
C ASN A 322 -9.11 13.04 -1.77
N SER A 323 -7.96 12.36 -1.67
CA SER A 323 -7.65 11.52 -0.50
C SER A 323 -7.66 12.35 0.77
N ALA A 324 -8.36 11.89 1.81
CA ALA A 324 -8.45 12.57 3.10
C ALA A 324 -7.87 11.70 4.23
N GLY A 325 -6.66 12.04 4.68
CA GLY A 325 -6.03 11.44 5.85
C GLY A 325 -6.51 12.10 7.15
N ILE A 326 -6.95 11.30 8.11
CA ILE A 326 -7.27 11.77 9.47
C ILE A 326 -6.40 11.04 10.48
N ILE A 327 -5.48 11.75 11.12
CA ILE A 327 -4.65 11.24 12.22
C ILE A 327 -5.27 11.64 13.55
N ASN A 328 -5.58 10.67 14.40
CA ASN A 328 -6.40 10.87 15.60
C ASN A 328 -5.93 10.01 16.80
N GLY A 329 -6.51 10.27 17.97
CA GLY A 329 -6.28 9.51 19.21
C GLY A 329 -5.34 10.18 20.21
N THR A 330 -4.94 9.43 21.24
CA THR A 330 -4.15 9.90 22.38
C THR A 330 -2.67 9.50 22.32
N GLY A 331 -2.33 8.41 21.61
CA GLY A 331 -0.96 7.94 21.38
C GLY A 331 -0.30 8.61 20.17
N ASN A 332 0.99 8.37 19.97
CA ASN A 332 1.77 9.06 18.93
C ASN A 332 1.81 8.29 17.61
N PHE A 333 1.95 9.01 16.49
CA PHE A 333 2.34 8.46 15.21
C PHE A 333 3.68 9.05 14.74
N ASN A 334 4.57 8.21 14.22
CA ASN A 334 5.87 8.64 13.66
C ASN A 334 5.99 8.17 12.22
N PHE A 335 5.97 9.08 11.24
CA PHE A 335 6.12 8.76 9.82
C PHE A 335 7.54 9.11 9.36
N ASN A 336 8.52 8.26 9.70
CA ASN A 336 9.94 8.53 9.46
C ASN A 336 10.27 8.57 7.95
N GLY A 337 9.55 7.80 7.13
CA GLY A 337 9.61 7.87 5.67
C GLY A 337 8.78 9.01 5.05
N GLY A 338 8.11 9.82 5.87
CA GLY A 338 7.41 11.02 5.43
C GLY A 338 6.08 10.76 4.69
N PHE A 339 5.60 11.82 4.03
CA PHE A 339 4.35 11.82 3.26
C PHE A 339 4.59 12.11 1.77
N LEU A 340 3.76 11.49 0.93
CA LEU A 340 3.75 11.65 -0.54
C LEU A 340 2.34 12.01 -1.03
N GLY A 341 2.25 12.66 -2.19
CA GLY A 341 0.99 12.87 -2.91
C GLY A 341 0.34 14.25 -2.69
N ALA A 342 -0.97 14.33 -2.97
CA ALA A 342 -1.72 15.58 -3.09
C ALA A 342 -2.99 15.66 -2.23
N GLY A 343 -3.38 14.56 -1.56
CA GLY A 343 -4.53 14.52 -0.65
C GLY A 343 -4.38 15.45 0.57
N THR A 344 -5.45 15.63 1.34
CA THR A 344 -5.42 16.47 2.57
C THR A 344 -5.08 15.65 3.80
N LEU A 345 -4.48 16.29 4.82
CA LEU A 345 -4.15 15.65 6.09
C LEU A 345 -4.72 16.46 7.27
N GLN A 346 -5.47 15.83 8.16
CA GLN A 346 -6.00 16.44 9.38
C GLN A 346 -5.40 15.78 10.62
N LYS A 347 -4.86 16.60 11.53
CA LYS A 347 -4.38 16.16 12.85
C LYS A 347 -5.38 16.53 13.95
N ASN A 348 -6.02 15.49 14.47
CA ASN A 348 -7.00 15.48 15.55
C ASN A 348 -6.46 14.71 16.76
N GLY A 349 -7.23 14.60 17.84
CA GLY A 349 -6.81 13.92 19.08
C GLY A 349 -5.72 14.68 19.85
N THR A 350 -5.24 14.13 20.97
CA THR A 350 -4.22 14.77 21.83
C THR A 350 -2.80 14.29 21.56
N GLY A 351 -2.61 13.15 20.90
CA GLY A 351 -1.30 12.56 20.66
C GLY A 351 -0.38 13.38 19.73
N THR A 352 0.87 12.95 19.60
CA THR A 352 1.88 13.59 18.73
C THR A 352 1.89 12.98 17.34
N LEU A 353 2.13 13.80 16.32
CA LEU A 353 2.42 13.38 14.94
C LEU A 353 3.83 13.85 14.58
N THR A 354 4.78 12.93 14.46
CA THR A 354 6.14 13.21 13.96
C THR A 354 6.20 12.97 12.45
N ILE A 355 6.64 13.96 11.68
CA ILE A 355 6.72 13.90 10.22
C ILE A 355 8.18 13.91 9.78
N GLY A 356 8.66 12.73 9.36
CA GLY A 356 10.02 12.44 8.91
C GLY A 356 11.09 12.57 9.99
N THR A 357 12.33 12.32 9.58
CA THR A 357 13.54 12.57 10.36
C THR A 357 14.12 13.95 10.03
N PRO A 358 14.93 14.58 10.92
CA PRO A 358 15.49 15.91 10.68
C PRO A 358 16.27 16.02 9.35
N GLY A 359 15.76 16.86 8.45
CA GLY A 359 16.37 17.08 7.12
C GLY A 359 15.94 16.09 6.03
N SER A 360 15.04 15.14 6.33
CA SER A 360 14.39 14.32 5.29
C SER A 360 13.50 15.17 4.37
N ASN A 361 13.28 14.73 3.14
CA ASN A 361 12.32 15.33 2.22
C ASN A 361 10.98 14.58 2.27
N SER A 362 9.87 15.28 2.05
CA SER A 362 8.55 14.69 1.88
C SER A 362 7.84 15.36 0.70
N PHE A 363 7.48 14.57 -0.31
CA PHE A 363 6.87 15.05 -1.55
C PHE A 363 5.34 15.23 -1.43
N PHE A 364 4.88 15.61 -0.25
CA PHE A 364 3.50 15.98 0.02
C PHE A 364 3.24 17.41 -0.45
N SER A 365 2.15 17.60 -1.20
CA SER A 365 1.73 18.88 -1.79
C SER A 365 0.35 19.35 -1.31
N GLY A 366 -0.39 18.47 -0.64
CA GLY A 366 -1.69 18.78 -0.07
C GLY A 366 -1.62 19.59 1.23
N THR A 367 -2.80 19.98 1.73
CA THR A 367 -2.90 20.84 2.92
C THR A 367 -2.91 20.01 4.20
N ILE A 368 -2.00 20.33 5.13
CA ILE A 368 -1.99 19.83 6.51
C ILE A 368 -2.82 20.79 7.38
N THR A 369 -3.81 20.27 8.09
CA THR A 369 -4.63 21.05 9.04
C THR A 369 -4.46 20.48 10.45
N VAL A 370 -3.96 21.29 11.38
CA VAL A 370 -3.74 20.91 12.77
C VAL A 370 -4.86 21.49 13.63
N ASN A 371 -5.72 20.61 14.14
CA ASN A 371 -6.84 20.95 15.01
C ASN A 371 -6.50 20.75 16.50
N SER A 372 -5.78 19.67 16.83
CA SER A 372 -5.43 19.35 18.23
C SER A 372 -4.22 18.42 18.38
N GLY A 373 -3.67 18.37 19.60
CA GLY A 373 -2.45 17.63 19.92
C GLY A 373 -1.22 18.30 19.31
N THR A 374 -0.18 17.54 19.02
CA THR A 374 1.11 18.07 18.53
C THR A 374 1.44 17.56 17.12
N VAL A 375 2.03 18.41 16.29
CA VAL A 375 2.74 18.03 15.06
C VAL A 375 4.20 18.47 15.18
N ILE A 376 5.13 17.52 15.06
CA ILE A 376 6.57 17.76 14.97
C ILE A 376 6.97 17.53 13.51
N ASN A 377 7.02 18.61 12.72
CA ASN A 377 7.51 18.53 11.34
C ASN A 377 9.04 18.62 11.34
N ASN A 378 9.73 17.52 11.05
CA ASN A 378 11.18 17.48 10.85
C ASN A 378 11.58 17.43 9.37
N SER A 379 10.59 17.34 8.48
CA SER A 379 10.73 17.17 7.03
C SER A 379 10.76 18.50 6.28
N ASN A 380 11.42 18.50 5.13
CA ASN A 380 11.24 19.50 4.10
C ASN A 380 10.00 19.15 3.25
N MET A 381 8.88 19.85 3.49
CA MET A 381 7.65 19.80 2.68
C MET A 381 7.40 21.17 2.03
N PRO A 382 8.21 21.58 1.03
CA PRO A 382 8.17 22.94 0.48
C PRO A 382 6.86 23.27 -0.24
N ASN A 383 6.07 22.25 -0.59
CA ASN A 383 4.83 22.35 -1.36
C ASN A 383 3.55 22.15 -0.52
N ALA A 384 3.65 21.67 0.74
CA ALA A 384 2.49 21.44 1.60
C ALA A 384 2.09 22.69 2.42
N PRO A 385 0.90 23.28 2.23
CA PRO A 385 0.40 24.34 3.11
C PRO A 385 0.04 23.81 4.50
N LEU A 386 0.34 24.56 5.55
CA LEU A 386 -0.06 24.21 6.92
C LEU A 386 -1.05 25.24 7.50
N ASN A 387 -2.23 24.76 7.88
CA ASN A 387 -3.25 25.49 8.62
C ASN A 387 -3.17 25.09 10.10
N LEU A 388 -2.87 26.03 11.00
CA LEU A 388 -2.83 25.79 12.45
C LEU A 388 -4.09 26.38 13.10
N ALA A 389 -5.11 25.53 13.28
CA ALA A 389 -6.38 25.90 13.90
C ALA A 389 -6.33 25.75 15.43
N GLY A 390 -5.63 24.73 15.91
CA GLY A 390 -5.40 24.46 17.33
C GLY A 390 -4.22 23.50 17.53
N GLY A 391 -3.97 23.06 18.75
CA GLY A 391 -2.81 22.20 19.06
C GLY A 391 -1.46 22.94 18.95
N ILE A 392 -0.39 22.18 18.73
CA ILE A 392 1.00 22.66 18.67
C ILE A 392 1.64 22.26 17.33
N LEU A 393 2.31 23.20 16.68
CA LEU A 393 3.28 22.94 15.61
C LEU A 393 4.70 23.16 16.14
N GLY A 394 5.56 22.15 15.99
CA GLY A 394 7.00 22.24 16.18
C GLY A 394 7.77 21.41 15.16
N GLY A 395 8.98 21.02 15.51
CA GLY A 395 9.96 20.41 14.62
C GLY A 395 10.75 21.45 13.79
N SER A 396 11.85 21.01 13.18
CA SER A 396 12.80 21.87 12.46
C SER A 396 12.59 21.96 10.94
N GLY A 397 11.44 21.46 10.46
CA GLY A 397 11.12 21.27 9.06
C GLY A 397 10.64 22.52 8.31
N THR A 398 10.31 22.31 7.04
CA THR A 398 9.81 23.32 6.10
C THR A 398 8.39 22.99 5.64
N THR A 399 7.59 24.02 5.40
CA THR A 399 6.22 23.99 4.86
C THR A 399 6.09 25.00 3.71
N ALA A 400 5.06 24.91 2.86
CA ALA A 400 4.81 25.92 1.82
C ALA A 400 4.37 27.28 2.40
N ARG A 401 3.54 27.27 3.43
CA ARG A 401 3.15 28.44 4.24
C ARG A 401 2.62 27.99 5.59
N ILE A 402 2.65 28.87 6.58
CA ILE A 402 1.95 28.68 7.86
C ILE A 402 0.83 29.72 7.99
N GLN A 403 -0.40 29.23 8.07
CA GLN A 403 -1.61 30.02 8.27
C GLN A 403 -2.23 29.63 9.61
N ALA A 404 -1.82 30.32 10.67
CA ALA A 404 -2.24 30.05 12.03
C ALA A 404 -3.43 30.94 12.42
N THR A 405 -4.58 30.30 12.63
CA THR A 405 -5.80 30.93 13.14
C THR A 405 -5.98 30.72 14.64
N GLY A 406 -5.27 29.74 15.22
CA GLY A 406 -5.18 29.46 16.65
C GLY A 406 -3.89 28.71 16.97
N GLY A 407 -3.92 27.88 18.02
CA GLY A 407 -2.82 26.97 18.39
C GLY A 407 -1.51 27.65 18.84
N THR A 408 -0.46 26.85 18.97
CA THR A 408 0.89 27.29 19.34
C THR A 408 1.91 26.89 18.27
N ILE A 409 2.80 27.80 17.87
CA ILE A 409 4.01 27.48 17.11
C ILE A 409 5.18 27.47 18.10
N SER A 410 5.92 26.38 18.18
CA SER A 410 7.06 26.15 19.09
C SER A 410 8.20 25.49 18.28
N PRO A 411 9.14 26.25 17.70
CA PRO A 411 10.09 25.74 16.71
C PRO A 411 11.00 24.59 17.18
N GLY A 412 11.39 23.72 16.25
CA GLY A 412 12.33 22.63 16.53
C GLY A 412 11.79 21.55 17.46
N THR A 413 12.70 20.74 17.99
CA THR A 413 12.47 19.97 19.23
C THR A 413 12.98 20.75 20.43
N SER A 414 12.80 22.08 20.43
CA SER A 414 13.16 23.00 21.52
C SER A 414 14.66 23.03 21.92
N PRO A 415 15.49 23.98 21.41
CA PRO A 415 15.20 24.98 20.38
C PRO A 415 15.36 24.47 18.93
N GLY A 416 14.85 25.23 17.96
CA GLY A 416 15.17 25.07 16.54
C GLY A 416 14.63 26.16 15.62
N THR A 417 14.43 25.81 14.34
CA THR A 417 13.86 26.73 13.32
C THR A 417 12.72 26.08 12.59
N VAL A 418 11.54 26.69 12.56
CA VAL A 418 10.45 26.32 11.65
C VAL A 418 10.50 27.21 10.41
N THR A 419 10.36 26.63 9.23
CA THR A 419 10.45 27.37 7.95
C THR A 419 9.14 27.29 7.16
N ALA A 420 8.74 28.43 6.58
CA ALA A 420 7.64 28.55 5.65
C ALA A 420 8.11 29.18 4.33
N ASN A 421 7.95 28.48 3.21
CA ASN A 421 8.43 28.92 1.89
C ASN A 421 7.52 29.94 1.18
N GLY A 422 6.63 30.60 1.94
CA GLY A 422 5.59 31.46 1.38
C GLY A 422 4.86 32.28 2.44
N ASN A 423 4.05 33.22 1.95
CA ASN A 423 3.36 34.23 2.76
C ASN A 423 2.56 33.60 3.92
N SER A 424 2.90 33.99 5.15
CA SER A 424 2.43 33.35 6.38
C SER A 424 1.75 34.34 7.32
N THR A 425 0.82 33.87 8.15
CA THR A 425 0.01 34.71 9.05
C THR A 425 -0.19 34.03 10.39
N LEU A 426 0.01 34.78 11.48
CA LEU A 426 -0.28 34.37 12.86
C LEU A 426 -1.35 35.29 13.42
N ASN A 427 -2.57 34.80 13.63
CA ASN A 427 -3.69 35.61 14.14
C ASN A 427 -3.62 35.79 15.67
N ALA A 428 -4.46 36.67 16.21
CA ALA A 428 -4.52 37.00 17.64
C ALA A 428 -4.77 35.82 18.60
N SER A 429 -5.35 34.72 18.12
CA SER A 429 -5.56 33.50 18.90
C SER A 429 -4.40 32.49 18.80
N THR A 430 -3.35 32.78 18.04
CA THR A 430 -2.13 31.97 17.95
C THR A 430 -1.10 32.43 18.98
N THR A 431 -0.43 31.47 19.63
CA THR A 431 0.77 31.73 20.42
C THR A 431 2.02 31.36 19.62
N PHE A 432 3.04 32.22 19.65
CA PHE A 432 4.41 31.88 19.27
C PHE A 432 5.20 31.66 20.55
N ALA A 433 5.53 30.40 20.81
CA ALA A 433 6.37 29.98 21.91
C ALA A 433 7.83 29.93 21.43
N ILE A 434 8.74 30.46 22.25
CA ILE A 434 10.17 30.46 21.97
C ILE A 434 10.99 30.07 23.21
N GLU A 435 12.06 29.34 22.97
CA GLU A 435 13.07 29.01 23.97
C GLU A 435 14.37 29.74 23.69
N ILE A 436 15.09 30.11 24.75
CA ILE A 436 16.36 30.82 24.68
C ILE A 436 17.37 30.16 25.62
N GLY A 437 18.27 29.38 25.04
CA GLY A 437 19.47 28.82 25.67
C GLY A 437 20.78 29.49 25.22
N GLY A 438 20.71 30.47 24.32
CA GLY A 438 21.87 31.23 23.83
C GLY A 438 21.55 32.11 22.61
N ILE A 439 22.57 32.82 22.11
CA ILE A 439 22.41 33.90 21.11
C ILE A 439 22.39 33.44 19.64
N VAL A 440 22.71 32.18 19.33
CA VAL A 440 22.67 31.69 17.94
C VAL A 440 21.26 31.22 17.56
N GLY A 441 20.61 31.97 16.67
CA GLY A 441 19.24 31.68 16.23
C GLY A 441 19.13 30.38 15.46
N GLY A 442 18.13 29.57 15.81
CA GLY A 442 17.84 28.28 15.19
C GLY A 442 18.60 27.07 15.77
N THR A 443 19.55 27.30 16.69
CA THR A 443 20.32 26.23 17.37
C THR A 443 20.47 26.45 18.88
N GLN A 444 20.38 27.71 19.34
CA GLN A 444 20.42 28.09 20.76
C GLN A 444 19.18 28.91 21.19
N HIS A 445 18.46 29.53 20.25
CA HIS A 445 17.13 30.07 20.49
C HIS A 445 16.20 29.85 19.31
N ASP A 446 14.90 29.82 19.58
CA ASP A 446 13.88 29.53 18.57
C ASP A 446 13.70 30.61 17.52
N ARG A 447 13.38 30.16 16.30
CA ARG A 447 13.21 31.02 15.13
C ARG A 447 12.11 30.56 14.19
N MET A 448 11.37 31.52 13.64
CA MET A 448 10.55 31.33 12.45
C MET A 448 11.20 32.01 11.25
N ASN A 449 11.44 31.25 10.17
CA ASN A 449 11.89 31.76 8.87
C ASN A 449 10.72 31.76 7.87
N VAL A 450 10.56 32.85 7.11
CA VAL A 450 9.51 32.99 6.08
C VAL A 450 10.09 33.47 4.75
N VAL A 451 9.95 32.69 3.68
CA VAL A 451 10.29 33.09 2.32
C VAL A 451 9.09 33.81 1.70
N GLY A 452 8.84 35.03 2.15
CA GLY A 452 7.68 35.84 1.79
C GLY A 452 7.38 36.88 2.85
N THR A 453 6.16 37.41 2.85
CA THR A 453 5.65 38.32 3.88
C THR A 453 5.16 37.54 5.10
N ILE A 454 5.33 38.10 6.30
CA ILE A 454 4.66 37.58 7.51
C ILE A 454 3.76 38.64 8.14
N ASN A 455 2.51 38.26 8.44
CA ASN A 455 1.59 39.08 9.22
C ASN A 455 1.47 38.58 10.66
N LEU A 456 1.93 39.40 11.60
CA LEU A 456 1.77 39.18 13.05
C LEU A 456 0.45 39.84 13.48
N GLY A 457 -0.67 39.19 13.20
CA GLY A 457 -2.03 39.70 13.39
C GLY A 457 -2.50 39.76 14.85
N GLY A 458 -1.67 40.28 15.75
CA GLY A 458 -1.93 40.37 17.19
C GLY A 458 -1.61 39.10 17.98
N ALA A 459 -0.85 38.16 17.41
CA ALA A 459 -0.49 36.89 18.06
C ALA A 459 0.21 37.10 19.41
N ASN A 460 0.13 36.10 20.29
CA ASN A 460 0.75 36.11 21.61
C ASN A 460 2.20 35.61 21.56
N LEU A 461 3.17 36.41 22.00
CA LEU A 461 4.55 35.94 22.19
C LEU A 461 4.71 35.45 23.63
N THR A 462 5.25 34.25 23.79
CA THR A 462 5.65 33.67 25.08
C THR A 462 7.03 33.07 24.97
N GLY A 463 7.84 33.10 26.03
CA GLY A 463 9.12 32.42 25.99
C GLY A 463 9.69 31.98 27.33
N THR A 464 10.69 31.10 27.24
CA THR A 464 11.33 30.42 28.37
C THR A 464 12.85 30.48 28.21
N LEU A 465 13.56 30.89 29.27
CA LEU A 465 15.01 30.66 29.37
C LEU A 465 15.29 29.20 29.73
N ILE A 466 16.13 28.52 28.95
CA ILE A 466 16.47 27.10 29.12
C ILE A 466 17.95 26.90 29.42
N ASN A 467 18.36 25.67 29.76
CA ASN A 467 19.76 25.27 29.98
C ASN A 467 20.54 26.13 31.00
N GLY A 468 19.84 26.84 31.89
CA GLY A 468 20.44 27.78 32.84
C GLY A 468 20.96 29.08 32.20
N PHE A 469 20.61 29.38 30.95
CA PHE A 469 21.05 30.58 30.24
C PHE A 469 20.51 31.85 30.89
N VAL A 470 21.40 32.82 31.12
CA VAL A 470 21.08 34.16 31.64
C VAL A 470 21.53 35.20 30.61
N PRO A 471 20.59 35.84 29.87
CA PRO A 471 20.93 36.87 28.90
C PRO A 471 21.65 38.07 29.53
N ALA A 472 22.75 38.49 28.91
CA ALA A 472 23.44 39.72 29.24
C ALA A 472 22.64 40.96 28.78
N SER A 473 22.96 42.12 29.35
CA SER A 473 22.35 43.39 28.92
C SER A 473 22.81 43.74 27.50
N GLY A 474 21.86 43.86 26.57
CA GLY A 474 22.13 44.09 25.15
C GLY A 474 22.15 42.83 24.26
N ASP A 475 22.03 41.62 24.81
CA ASP A 475 21.95 40.40 24.00
C ASP A 475 20.72 40.44 23.07
N GLN A 476 20.91 40.03 21.81
CA GLN A 476 19.88 40.09 20.76
C GLN A 476 19.51 38.72 20.22
N PHE A 477 18.20 38.48 20.08
CA PHE A 477 17.62 37.20 19.66
C PHE A 477 16.65 37.44 18.49
N THR A 478 16.98 36.95 17.30
CA THR A 478 16.16 37.16 16.09
C THR A 478 15.19 36.01 15.91
N ILE A 479 14.01 36.18 16.50
CA ILE A 479 12.97 35.16 16.66
C ILE A 479 12.06 35.02 15.43
N VAL A 480 11.94 36.06 14.61
CA VAL A 480 11.21 36.04 13.33
C VAL A 480 12.08 36.68 12.26
N ASN A 481 12.13 36.04 11.09
CA ASN A 481 12.91 36.49 9.93
C ASN A 481 12.13 36.21 8.64
N SER A 482 11.99 37.24 7.79
CA SER A 482 11.17 37.19 6.57
C SER A 482 11.85 37.87 5.39
N THR A 483 11.82 37.24 4.20
CA THR A 483 12.50 37.78 3.00
C THR A 483 11.75 38.95 2.36
N ALA A 484 10.44 39.08 2.60
CA ALA A 484 9.64 40.24 2.23
C ALA A 484 9.04 40.91 3.49
N ALA A 485 8.20 41.93 3.30
CA ALA A 485 7.74 42.81 4.37
C ALA A 485 6.98 42.09 5.49
N ARG A 486 7.30 42.45 6.74
CA ARG A 486 6.63 42.04 7.97
C ARG A 486 5.55 43.07 8.35
N SER A 487 4.34 42.61 8.66
CA SER A 487 3.21 43.44 9.11
C SER A 487 2.71 43.04 10.52
N GLY A 488 1.86 43.87 11.11
CA GLY A 488 1.30 43.66 12.46
C GLY A 488 2.33 43.79 13.61
N THR A 489 1.99 43.27 14.79
CA THR A 489 2.83 43.13 15.99
C THR A 489 2.32 41.98 16.87
N PHE A 490 3.14 41.46 17.79
CA PHE A 490 2.61 40.62 18.87
C PHE A 490 1.78 41.47 19.85
N VAL A 491 0.78 40.89 20.53
CA VAL A 491 -0.09 41.61 21.50
C VAL A 491 0.68 42.17 22.70
N ASN A 492 1.85 41.61 23.00
CA ASN A 492 2.80 42.10 24.01
C ASN A 492 3.28 43.53 23.73
N GLY A 493 3.08 44.05 22.51
CA GLY A 493 3.54 45.37 22.12
C GLY A 493 5.07 45.42 22.07
N ALA A 494 5.68 46.42 22.72
CA ALA A 494 7.11 46.70 22.65
C ALA A 494 7.98 46.01 23.74
N ASN A 495 7.39 45.28 24.69
CA ASN A 495 8.12 44.67 25.81
C ASN A 495 7.59 43.28 26.15
N ILE A 496 8.44 42.40 26.68
CA ILE A 496 8.05 41.10 27.23
C ILE A 496 8.99 40.72 28.39
N THR A 497 8.47 40.02 29.39
CA THR A 497 9.27 39.41 30.46
C THR A 497 9.32 37.90 30.26
N ILE A 498 10.51 37.33 30.06
CA ILE A 498 10.75 35.90 29.82
C ILE A 498 11.56 35.36 31.00
N SER A 499 11.04 34.34 31.69
CA SER A 499 11.58 33.79 32.95
C SER A 499 12.02 34.85 33.99
N GLY A 500 11.33 35.99 34.06
CA GLY A 500 11.64 37.10 34.97
C GLY A 500 12.65 38.13 34.43
N VAL A 501 13.32 37.87 33.30
CA VAL A 501 14.20 38.83 32.61
C VAL A 501 13.38 39.71 31.67
N PRO A 502 13.47 41.05 31.73
CA PRO A 502 12.78 41.94 30.80
C PRO A 502 13.53 42.11 29.47
N PHE A 503 12.77 42.08 28.38
CA PHE A 503 13.21 42.27 27.00
C PHE A 503 12.39 43.37 26.32
N THR A 504 13.05 44.12 25.44
CA THR A 504 12.38 44.99 24.46
C THR A 504 12.19 44.25 23.14
N ILE A 505 11.14 44.58 22.38
CA ILE A 505 10.78 43.95 21.11
C ILE A 505 10.92 44.97 19.96
N ALA A 506 11.88 44.73 19.07
CA ALA A 506 12.11 45.55 17.88
C ALA A 506 11.44 44.91 16.65
N TYR A 507 10.49 45.63 16.03
CA TYR A 507 9.74 45.20 14.85
C TYR A 507 10.27 45.85 13.57
N ASN A 508 11.39 45.33 13.07
CA ASN A 508 12.03 45.83 11.85
C ASN A 508 11.17 45.53 10.59
N ALA A 509 11.59 46.01 9.41
CA ALA A 509 10.86 45.77 8.16
C ALA A 509 10.73 44.27 7.78
N ASN A 510 11.69 43.45 8.21
CA ASN A 510 11.85 42.04 7.81
C ASN A 510 12.07 41.08 9.00
N THR A 511 12.31 41.58 10.21
CA THR A 511 12.65 40.76 11.38
C THR A 511 11.92 41.21 12.64
N VAL A 512 11.77 40.30 13.61
CA VAL A 512 11.52 40.66 15.01
C VAL A 512 12.71 40.23 15.83
N VAL A 513 13.25 41.17 16.61
CA VAL A 513 14.41 40.98 17.47
C VAL A 513 14.04 41.31 18.90
N LEU A 514 14.29 40.38 19.82
CA LEU A 514 14.26 40.66 21.25
C LEU A 514 15.63 41.19 21.67
N THR A 515 15.68 42.26 22.45
CA THR A 515 16.91 42.72 23.12
C THR A 515 16.71 42.66 24.62
N ALA A 516 17.53 41.85 25.30
CA ALA A 516 17.50 41.75 26.75
C ALA A 516 17.96 43.06 27.39
N ALA A 517 17.22 43.58 28.37
CA ALA A 517 17.72 44.65 29.23
C ALA A 517 18.81 44.12 30.22
N GLY A 518 19.02 42.80 30.24
CA GLY A 518 19.95 42.08 31.09
C GLY A 518 19.24 41.54 32.33
N GLY A 519 19.52 40.28 32.67
CA GLY A 519 19.22 39.78 34.00
C GLY A 519 20.11 40.53 35.00
N GLY A 520 19.55 41.52 35.70
CA GLY A 520 20.23 42.12 36.84
C GLY A 520 20.56 41.01 37.84
N THR A 521 21.82 40.93 38.28
CA THR A 521 22.23 39.98 39.33
C THR A 521 21.26 40.11 40.49
N PRO A 522 20.64 39.02 40.97
CA PRO A 522 19.67 39.11 42.05
C PRO A 522 20.38 39.71 43.26
N THR A 523 20.08 40.98 43.55
CA THR A 523 20.63 41.68 44.71
C THR A 523 20.20 40.84 45.91
N PRO A 524 21.15 40.29 46.71
CA PRO A 524 20.83 39.24 47.66
C PRO A 524 19.80 39.78 48.63
N THR A 525 18.57 39.26 48.52
CA THR A 525 17.47 39.66 49.40
C THR A 525 17.86 39.20 50.78
N ALA A 526 18.21 40.14 51.65
CA ALA A 526 18.87 39.84 52.91
C ALA A 526 17.98 38.91 53.75
N THR A 527 18.40 37.65 53.88
CA THR A 527 17.73 36.67 54.73
C THR A 527 17.66 37.27 56.14
N PRO A 528 16.48 37.50 56.72
CA PRO A 528 16.38 38.10 58.03
C PRO A 528 16.89 37.11 59.07
N THR A 529 18.14 37.27 59.49
CA THR A 529 18.76 36.50 60.57
C THR A 529 18.04 36.83 61.88
N SER A 530 17.09 35.98 62.27
CA SER A 530 16.39 36.09 63.54
C SER A 530 17.38 35.89 64.69
N THR A 531 17.81 36.97 65.33
CA THR A 531 18.68 36.95 66.50
C THR A 531 17.99 36.23 67.66
N PRO A 532 18.71 35.37 68.42
CA PRO A 532 18.12 34.65 69.53
C PRO A 532 17.82 35.61 70.69
N THR A 533 16.61 35.52 71.25
CA THR A 533 16.23 36.18 72.50
C THR A 533 15.81 35.10 73.51
N ALA A 534 16.28 35.20 74.75
CA ALA A 534 16.18 34.12 75.75
C ALA A 534 15.10 34.41 76.83
N THR A 535 15.20 33.68 77.96
CA THR A 535 14.47 33.90 79.25
C THR A 535 13.00 33.36 79.31
N PRO A 536 12.47 32.97 80.50
CA PRO A 536 12.49 31.53 80.85
C PRO A 536 11.24 30.91 81.55
N THR A 537 11.28 29.57 81.70
CA THR A 537 10.70 28.72 82.77
C THR A 537 9.22 28.83 83.21
N ALA A 538 8.49 27.70 83.10
CA ALA A 538 7.77 27.10 84.23
C ALA A 538 7.50 25.58 84.01
N THR A 539 7.46 24.81 85.10
CA THR A 539 7.10 23.37 85.23
C THR A 539 6.13 23.23 86.43
N PRO A 540 5.53 22.05 86.73
CA PRO A 540 5.29 20.80 85.99
C PRO A 540 3.80 20.34 86.07
N THR A 541 3.46 19.10 85.66
CA THR A 541 2.69 18.06 86.43
C THR A 541 2.19 16.92 85.53
N GLY A 542 2.01 15.69 86.06
CA GLY A 542 1.16 14.64 85.44
C GLY A 542 1.77 13.25 85.16
N THR A 543 1.86 12.39 86.19
CA THR A 543 2.01 10.91 86.12
C THR A 543 1.07 10.28 87.18
N PRO A 544 0.71 8.97 87.19
CA PRO A 544 1.23 7.79 86.45
C PRO A 544 0.16 7.17 85.48
N THR A 545 -0.11 5.87 85.21
CA THR A 545 0.16 4.56 85.88
C THR A 545 -0.10 3.33 84.97
N ALA A 546 0.38 2.15 85.41
CA ALA A 546 -0.17 0.79 85.23
C ALA A 546 0.08 -0.04 83.94
N THR A 547 1.09 -0.90 84.06
CA THR A 547 1.37 -2.24 83.48
C THR A 547 0.37 -3.35 83.94
N PRO A 548 0.51 -4.69 83.64
CA PRO A 548 1.40 -5.48 82.74
C PRO A 548 0.73 -6.68 81.98
N THR A 549 1.57 -7.63 81.50
CA THR A 549 1.38 -9.12 81.32
C THR A 549 0.72 -9.67 80.04
N ASN A 550 1.15 -10.78 79.42
CA ASN A 550 2.05 -11.90 79.84
C ASN A 550 3.05 -12.37 78.74
N THR A 551 4.17 -12.99 79.18
CA THR A 551 5.14 -13.86 78.43
C THR A 551 4.72 -15.37 78.54
N PRO A 552 5.46 -16.45 78.14
CA PRO A 552 6.86 -16.59 77.66
C PRO A 552 7.17 -17.59 76.48
N THR A 553 8.42 -17.57 75.97
CA THR A 553 9.35 -18.68 75.51
C THR A 553 8.85 -19.89 74.65
N SER A 554 9.68 -20.58 73.83
CA SER A 554 11.10 -20.96 74.01
C SER A 554 11.84 -21.43 72.72
N THR A 555 13.13 -21.03 72.58
CA THR A 555 14.38 -21.78 72.23
C THR A 555 14.35 -23.14 71.49
N PRO A 556 15.42 -23.54 70.71
CA PRO A 556 16.85 -23.28 71.00
C PRO A 556 17.81 -22.95 69.82
N THR A 557 19.09 -22.83 70.17
CA THR A 557 20.29 -22.51 69.37
C THR A 557 21.00 -23.70 68.72
N ALA A 558 21.77 -23.47 67.65
CA ALA A 558 22.99 -24.23 67.32
C ALA A 558 24.00 -23.43 66.43
N THR A 559 25.26 -23.83 66.47
CA THR A 559 26.46 -23.33 65.74
C THR A 559 27.28 -24.56 65.24
N PRO A 560 28.49 -24.45 64.65
CA PRO A 560 29.02 -23.63 63.54
C PRO A 560 29.71 -24.53 62.45
N THR A 561 30.83 -24.08 61.85
CA THR A 561 31.80 -24.78 60.93
C THR A 561 31.44 -24.84 59.43
N SER A 562 32.37 -24.64 58.47
CA SER A 562 33.77 -24.17 58.55
C SER A 562 34.32 -23.56 57.24
N THR A 563 35.17 -22.54 57.36
CA THR A 563 36.24 -22.11 56.40
C THR A 563 37.32 -23.21 56.22
N PRO A 564 38.21 -23.20 55.19
CA PRO A 564 38.86 -22.04 54.54
C PRO A 564 38.96 -22.09 52.98
N THR A 565 39.31 -21.02 52.26
CA THR A 565 40.69 -20.52 52.11
C THR A 565 40.81 -19.08 51.60
N SER A 566 42.00 -18.49 51.88
CA SER A 566 42.52 -17.12 51.63
C SER A 566 42.05 -16.38 50.36
N THR A 567 41.79 -15.06 50.32
CA THR A 567 42.41 -13.84 50.95
C THR A 567 43.83 -13.48 50.40
N PRO A 568 44.31 -12.22 50.53
CA PRO A 568 43.76 -11.03 49.85
C PRO A 568 44.86 -10.07 49.29
N THR A 569 44.49 -8.93 48.68
CA THR A 569 45.24 -7.66 48.90
C THR A 569 44.37 -6.43 48.59
N ALA A 570 44.80 -5.25 49.06
CA ALA A 570 43.94 -4.08 49.24
C ALA A 570 44.52 -2.76 48.70
N THR A 571 43.72 -2.10 47.83
CA THR A 571 43.40 -0.65 47.86
C THR A 571 44.57 0.36 47.59
N PRO A 572 44.40 1.69 47.81
CA PRO A 572 44.36 2.77 46.79
C PRO A 572 45.75 3.43 46.50
N THR A 573 45.96 4.51 45.72
CA THR A 573 45.21 5.79 45.58
C THR A 573 45.77 6.69 44.43
N ALA A 574 44.94 7.62 43.93
CA ALA A 574 45.23 8.97 43.37
C ALA A 574 46.27 9.24 42.22
N THR A 575 45.74 9.97 41.22
CA THR A 575 46.34 10.95 40.26
C THR A 575 47.38 11.94 40.85
N PRO A 576 48.26 12.64 40.05
CA PRO A 576 47.85 13.47 38.88
C PRO A 576 48.83 13.85 37.72
N THR A 577 48.23 14.45 36.67
CA THR A 577 48.69 15.56 35.77
C THR A 577 49.78 15.45 34.67
N SER A 578 49.41 16.05 33.52
CA SER A 578 50.17 16.90 32.55
C SER A 578 51.22 16.36 31.54
N THR A 579 50.87 16.51 30.26
CA THR A 579 51.69 16.76 29.03
C THR A 579 52.50 18.08 29.11
N PRO A 580 53.44 18.47 28.17
CA PRO A 580 53.59 18.06 26.75
C PRO A 580 55.03 17.94 26.14
N THR A 581 55.12 17.59 24.83
CA THR A 581 56.23 17.85 23.83
C THR A 581 57.64 17.23 24.08
N ALA A 582 58.50 16.88 23.11
CA ALA A 582 58.62 17.21 21.66
C ALA A 582 59.33 16.11 20.79
N THR A 583 59.39 16.34 19.47
CA THR A 583 60.08 15.64 18.35
C THR A 583 61.62 15.91 18.25
N PRO A 584 62.46 15.44 17.25
CA PRO A 584 62.25 14.60 16.03
C PRO A 584 63.38 13.55 15.68
N THR A 585 63.35 13.01 14.43
CA THR A 585 64.44 12.37 13.60
C THR A 585 64.95 10.95 13.98
N SER A 586 65.25 10.02 13.05
CA SER A 586 65.85 10.15 11.69
C SER A 586 65.51 9.01 10.68
N THR A 587 65.82 9.24 9.40
CA THR A 587 65.69 8.37 8.18
C THR A 587 67.03 7.62 7.85
N PRO A 588 67.23 6.83 6.74
CA PRO A 588 66.40 6.52 5.54
C PRO A 588 66.28 5.01 5.17
N THR A 589 65.46 4.58 4.20
CA THR A 589 65.78 4.33 2.76
C THR A 589 64.58 3.55 2.13
N SER A 590 64.32 3.45 0.81
CA SER A 590 65.02 3.87 -0.43
C SER A 590 64.04 4.25 -1.56
N THR A 591 64.53 4.95 -2.60
CA THR A 591 63.90 5.16 -3.94
C THR A 591 64.75 4.40 -4.99
N PRO A 592 64.24 3.99 -6.17
CA PRO A 592 63.96 4.87 -7.32
C PRO A 592 62.78 4.38 -8.24
N THR A 593 62.44 4.88 -9.45
CA THR A 593 62.29 6.23 -10.06
C THR A 593 61.35 6.11 -11.28
N GLY A 594 60.67 7.18 -11.70
CA GLY A 594 59.91 7.26 -12.97
C GLY A 594 59.43 8.69 -13.25
N THR A 595 59.64 9.21 -14.47
CA THR A 595 59.50 10.64 -14.82
C THR A 595 58.23 11.00 -15.63
N PRO A 596 57.83 12.30 -15.72
CA PRO A 596 56.45 12.71 -16.03
C PRO A 596 56.27 13.33 -17.45
N THR A 597 55.38 14.33 -17.56
CA THR A 597 54.91 15.13 -18.74
C THR A 597 53.74 14.46 -19.51
N ALA A 598 52.67 15.15 -19.94
CA ALA A 598 52.44 16.59 -20.07
C ALA A 598 51.02 17.05 -19.61
N THR A 599 50.86 18.36 -19.38
CA THR A 599 49.58 19.06 -19.15
C THR A 599 48.98 19.53 -20.48
N PRO A 600 47.65 19.64 -20.58
CA PRO A 600 47.07 20.91 -21.01
C PRO A 600 45.99 21.41 -20.04
N THR A 601 45.82 22.74 -19.95
CA THR A 601 44.88 23.39 -19.04
C THR A 601 43.55 23.74 -19.70
N SER A 602 42.44 23.33 -19.08
CA SER A 602 41.11 23.91 -19.31
C SER A 602 40.41 24.17 -17.97
N THR A 603 39.94 25.40 -17.81
CA THR A 603 39.09 25.99 -16.76
C THR A 603 38.38 25.04 -15.78
N PRO A 604 38.56 25.20 -14.44
CA PRO A 604 37.69 24.54 -13.46
C PRO A 604 36.30 25.16 -13.50
N THR A 605 35.29 24.38 -13.89
CA THR A 605 33.88 24.79 -13.90
C THR A 605 33.07 23.74 -13.15
N ALA A 606 32.34 24.19 -12.12
CA ALA A 606 31.48 23.39 -11.24
C ALA A 606 32.13 22.13 -10.61
N THR A 607 32.48 22.21 -9.32
CA THR A 607 32.69 21.01 -8.50
C THR A 607 31.38 20.22 -8.40
N PRO A 608 31.31 18.95 -8.85
CA PRO A 608 30.13 18.13 -8.60
C PRO A 608 30.07 17.74 -7.13
N THR A 609 28.94 18.01 -6.47
CA THR A 609 28.68 17.58 -5.09
C THR A 609 28.47 16.06 -5.06
N PRO A 610 29.06 15.29 -4.13
CA PRO A 610 28.78 13.86 -4.03
C PRO A 610 27.34 13.62 -3.60
N GLY A 611 26.53 12.90 -4.40
CA GLY A 611 25.23 12.39 -3.92
C GLY A 611 24.16 12.08 -4.98
N ALA A 612 24.17 12.73 -6.14
CA ALA A 612 23.16 12.54 -7.19
C ALA A 612 23.81 12.55 -8.58
N GLY A 613 23.37 11.63 -9.46
CA GLY A 613 23.78 11.59 -10.86
C GLY A 613 22.83 12.42 -11.73
N PHE A 614 22.83 12.19 -13.03
CA PHE A 614 21.85 12.78 -13.95
C PHE A 614 20.71 11.80 -14.29
N GLU A 615 19.54 12.33 -14.65
CA GLU A 615 18.45 11.51 -15.19
C GLU A 615 18.90 10.90 -16.54
N GLY A 616 18.86 9.58 -16.65
CA GLY A 616 19.35 8.79 -17.79
C GLY A 616 20.81 8.32 -17.70
N ASP A 617 21.57 8.68 -16.66
CA ASP A 617 22.98 8.28 -16.42
C ASP A 617 23.05 6.88 -15.80
N VAL A 618 22.96 5.82 -16.61
CA VAL A 618 22.80 4.43 -16.13
C VAL A 618 23.96 3.50 -16.48
N ALA A 619 24.91 3.96 -17.29
CA ALA A 619 26.13 3.24 -17.64
C ALA A 619 27.37 4.08 -17.27
N PRO A 620 28.42 3.48 -16.67
CA PRO A 620 28.53 2.10 -16.20
C PRO A 620 27.64 1.81 -14.97
N ARG A 621 27.05 0.62 -14.95
CA ARG A 621 26.23 0.16 -13.82
C ARG A 621 27.06 0.00 -12.53
N PRO A 622 26.50 0.25 -11.33
CA PRO A 622 25.15 0.76 -11.06
C PRO A 622 25.08 2.29 -10.90
N SER A 623 26.22 2.99 -10.97
CA SER A 623 26.35 4.37 -10.50
C SER A 623 26.26 5.44 -11.58
N GLY A 624 26.42 5.07 -12.86
CA GLY A 624 26.70 6.03 -13.93
C GLY A 624 28.15 6.52 -13.90
N ASP A 625 28.53 7.38 -14.85
CA ASP A 625 29.79 8.14 -14.80
C ASP A 625 29.62 9.66 -15.00
N GLY A 626 28.38 10.13 -15.12
CA GLY A 626 28.04 11.54 -15.32
C GLY A 626 27.96 11.97 -16.80
N ASN A 627 28.21 11.08 -17.75
CA ASN A 627 28.16 11.37 -19.19
C ASN A 627 27.08 10.52 -19.87
N LEU A 628 25.97 11.14 -20.31
CA LEU A 628 24.94 10.40 -21.03
C LEU A 628 25.36 10.15 -22.48
N LEU A 629 25.57 8.88 -22.80
CA LEU A 629 26.08 8.41 -24.08
C LEU A 629 25.16 7.33 -24.68
N SER A 630 25.56 6.76 -25.82
CA SER A 630 24.83 5.64 -26.43
C SER A 630 24.82 4.36 -25.57
N THR A 631 25.77 4.24 -24.64
CA THR A 631 25.83 3.17 -23.63
C THR A 631 24.62 3.18 -22.71
N ASP A 632 24.20 4.37 -22.29
CA ASP A 632 23.08 4.58 -21.39
C ASP A 632 21.76 4.26 -22.07
N VAL A 633 21.58 4.72 -23.31
CA VAL A 633 20.45 4.35 -24.16
C VAL A 633 20.33 2.82 -24.32
N ILE A 634 21.45 2.12 -24.50
CA ILE A 634 21.47 0.64 -24.57
C ILE A 634 21.04 0.03 -23.22
N GLN A 635 21.45 0.63 -22.10
CA GLN A 635 21.11 0.14 -20.78
C GLN A 635 19.64 0.43 -20.38
N LEU A 636 19.10 1.60 -20.73
CA LEU A 636 17.69 1.95 -20.58
C LEU A 636 16.79 0.98 -21.36
N ARG A 637 17.14 0.68 -22.62
CA ARG A 637 16.44 -0.33 -23.45
C ARG A 637 16.42 -1.70 -22.77
N ARG A 638 17.52 -2.09 -22.11
CA ARG A 638 17.61 -3.37 -21.38
C ARG A 638 16.74 -3.38 -20.12
N PHE A 639 16.63 -2.27 -19.40
CA PHE A 639 15.70 -2.16 -18.27
C PHE A 639 14.23 -2.16 -18.73
N ALA A 640 13.87 -1.37 -19.74
CA ALA A 640 12.51 -1.24 -20.27
C ALA A 640 11.95 -2.54 -20.90
N THR A 641 12.82 -3.52 -21.24
CA THR A 641 12.41 -4.87 -21.66
C THR A 641 12.63 -5.96 -20.62
N GLY A 642 13.14 -5.63 -19.42
CA GLY A 642 13.47 -6.61 -18.37
C GLY A 642 14.67 -7.53 -18.71
N LEU A 643 15.53 -7.15 -19.66
CA LEU A 643 16.80 -7.85 -19.95
C LEU A 643 17.85 -7.64 -18.85
N ASP A 644 17.68 -6.58 -18.06
CA ASP A 644 18.34 -6.33 -16.78
C ASP A 644 17.28 -5.86 -15.78
N THR A 645 17.49 -6.14 -14.50
CA THR A 645 16.80 -5.47 -13.39
C THR A 645 17.68 -4.33 -12.86
N VAL A 646 17.07 -3.21 -12.47
CA VAL A 646 17.73 -2.10 -11.76
C VAL A 646 18.13 -2.52 -10.34
N ASN A 647 19.24 -1.97 -9.83
CA ASN A 647 19.80 -2.29 -8.52
C ASN A 647 19.17 -1.43 -7.41
N PRO A 648 18.30 -1.99 -6.54
CA PRO A 648 17.59 -1.23 -5.50
C PRO A 648 18.49 -0.73 -4.35
N ALA A 649 19.75 -1.18 -4.28
CA ALA A 649 20.72 -0.66 -3.32
C ALA A 649 21.36 0.67 -3.76
N THR A 650 20.92 1.24 -4.89
CA THR A 650 21.44 2.45 -5.52
C THR A 650 20.32 3.25 -6.15
N ASN A 651 20.55 4.52 -6.49
CA ASN A 651 19.56 5.30 -7.25
C ASN A 651 19.53 4.96 -8.76
N GLU A 652 19.98 3.77 -9.17
CA GLU A 652 19.94 3.32 -10.58
C GLU A 652 18.50 3.28 -11.13
N ALA A 653 17.52 2.94 -10.30
CA ALA A 653 16.11 3.00 -10.67
C ALA A 653 15.64 4.44 -10.94
N GLN A 654 15.96 5.38 -10.03
CA GLN A 654 15.68 6.81 -10.21
C GLN A 654 16.31 7.37 -11.48
N ARG A 655 17.57 7.01 -11.76
CA ARG A 655 18.26 7.49 -12.98
C ARG A 655 17.78 6.79 -14.25
N ALA A 656 17.07 5.66 -14.15
CA ALA A 656 16.47 4.97 -15.29
C ALA A 656 15.06 5.50 -15.62
N ASP A 657 14.28 5.82 -14.58
CA ASP A 657 12.97 6.50 -14.65
C ASP A 657 13.15 8.01 -14.87
N CYS A 658 13.41 8.37 -16.12
CA CYS A 658 13.73 9.74 -16.53
C CYS A 658 12.61 10.44 -17.32
N ALA A 659 11.53 9.73 -17.64
CA ALA A 659 10.33 10.22 -18.32
C ALA A 659 9.05 9.98 -17.50
N PRO A 660 8.08 10.91 -17.48
CA PRO A 660 8.09 12.21 -18.13
C PRO A 660 9.11 13.17 -17.50
N ARG A 661 9.82 13.89 -18.36
CA ARG A 661 10.90 14.80 -17.93
C ARG A 661 10.45 15.90 -16.98
N SER A 662 9.20 16.35 -17.12
CA SER A 662 8.59 17.39 -16.29
C SER A 662 8.31 16.97 -14.83
N THR A 663 8.31 15.67 -14.55
CA THR A 663 8.06 15.10 -13.22
C THR A 663 9.26 14.37 -12.63
N ASN A 664 10.40 14.37 -13.36
CA ASN A 664 11.58 13.54 -13.04
C ASN A 664 11.21 12.05 -12.98
N GLY A 665 10.52 11.53 -14.02
CA GLY A 665 10.00 10.17 -14.04
C GLY A 665 8.50 10.08 -13.72
N ASP A 666 7.90 8.90 -13.92
CA ASP A 666 6.60 8.51 -13.33
C ASP A 666 6.66 7.23 -12.48
N GLY A 667 7.84 6.62 -12.42
CA GLY A 667 8.17 5.37 -11.76
C GLY A 667 8.20 4.17 -12.71
N SER A 668 7.60 4.23 -13.89
CA SER A 668 7.53 3.07 -14.78
C SER A 668 8.63 3.13 -15.83
N ILE A 669 9.69 2.33 -15.71
CA ILE A 669 10.78 2.32 -16.73
C ILE A 669 10.24 1.69 -18.02
N ASN A 670 9.93 2.54 -19.02
CA ASN A 670 9.13 2.18 -20.18
C ASN A 670 9.67 2.79 -21.50
N SER A 671 8.87 2.78 -22.57
CA SER A 671 9.25 3.36 -23.87
C SER A 671 9.59 4.86 -23.81
N GLY A 672 8.98 5.62 -22.89
CA GLY A 672 9.23 7.05 -22.69
C GLY A 672 10.65 7.35 -22.22
N ASP A 673 11.18 6.56 -21.28
CA ASP A 673 12.54 6.72 -20.75
C ASP A 673 13.60 6.49 -21.81
N VAL A 674 13.37 5.53 -22.70
CA VAL A 674 14.27 5.27 -23.82
C VAL A 674 14.29 6.46 -24.78
N VAL A 675 13.15 7.11 -25.01
CA VAL A 675 13.10 8.36 -25.79
C VAL A 675 13.82 9.49 -25.04
N GLN A 676 13.58 9.66 -23.74
CA GLN A 676 14.15 10.77 -22.97
C GLN A 676 15.67 10.62 -22.74
N GLY A 677 16.16 9.42 -22.44
CA GLY A 677 17.59 9.10 -22.41
C GLY A 677 18.27 9.34 -23.76
N ARG A 678 17.61 8.99 -24.88
CA ARG A 678 18.08 9.33 -26.23
C ARG A 678 18.14 10.83 -26.48
N ARG A 679 17.17 11.61 -25.99
CA ARG A 679 17.15 13.07 -26.13
C ARG A 679 18.29 13.74 -25.34
N TYR A 680 18.60 13.25 -24.13
CA TYR A 680 19.77 13.70 -23.38
C TYR A 680 21.08 13.32 -24.08
N ALA A 681 21.27 12.06 -24.47
CA ALA A 681 22.49 11.58 -25.14
C ALA A 681 22.73 12.24 -26.52
N ALA A 682 21.67 12.73 -27.17
CA ALA A 682 21.75 13.53 -28.40
C ALA A 682 21.93 15.04 -28.15
N GLY A 683 21.94 15.51 -26.90
CA GLY A 683 22.03 16.93 -26.54
C GLY A 683 20.80 17.76 -26.91
N LEU A 684 19.66 17.11 -27.19
CA LEU A 684 18.38 17.77 -27.49
C LEU A 684 17.70 18.32 -26.24
N ASP A 685 18.05 17.77 -25.06
CA ASP A 685 17.66 18.24 -23.74
C ASP A 685 18.90 18.55 -22.89
N PRO A 686 18.93 19.68 -22.15
CA PRO A 686 19.98 19.91 -21.14
C PRO A 686 19.86 18.88 -20.01
N LEU A 687 20.97 18.45 -19.43
CA LEU A 687 20.99 17.43 -18.38
C LEU A 687 20.18 17.85 -17.14
N THR A 688 19.41 16.91 -16.59
CA THR A 688 18.60 17.08 -15.37
C THR A 688 19.26 16.30 -14.23
N VAL A 689 19.38 16.88 -13.03
CA VAL A 689 19.90 16.18 -11.84
C VAL A 689 18.87 15.18 -11.33
N SER A 690 19.31 13.99 -10.89
CA SER A 690 18.43 12.89 -10.53
C SER A 690 17.57 13.17 -9.30
N ALA A 691 16.24 13.15 -9.47
CA ALA A 691 15.27 13.52 -8.44
C ALA A 691 13.98 12.68 -8.39
N GLY A 692 13.79 11.73 -9.32
CA GLY A 692 12.64 10.81 -9.38
C GLY A 692 12.50 9.81 -8.23
N PRO A 693 11.47 8.93 -8.28
CA PRO A 693 11.31 7.84 -7.32
C PRO A 693 12.44 6.80 -7.43
N MET A 694 12.90 6.26 -6.28
CA MET A 694 14.01 5.30 -6.24
C MET A 694 13.60 3.83 -6.48
N THR A 695 12.36 3.58 -6.91
CA THR A 695 11.78 2.25 -7.09
C THR A 695 10.84 2.28 -8.28
N SER A 696 10.87 1.26 -9.13
CA SER A 696 9.92 1.21 -10.25
C SER A 696 8.50 1.04 -9.74
N PHE A 697 7.62 1.99 -10.09
CA PHE A 697 6.19 1.95 -9.85
C PHE A 697 5.50 1.30 -11.06
N VAL A 698 4.59 0.37 -10.78
CA VAL A 698 3.68 -0.17 -11.79
C VAL A 698 2.31 0.50 -11.56
N PRO A 699 1.91 1.47 -12.40
CA PRO A 699 0.60 2.10 -12.27
C PRO A 699 -0.49 1.19 -12.87
N GLU A 700 -1.14 0.38 -12.03
CA GLU A 700 -2.36 -0.33 -12.43
C GLU A 700 -3.64 0.37 -11.94
N SER A 701 -4.56 0.59 -12.89
CA SER A 701 -5.92 1.13 -12.69
C SER A 701 -6.03 2.50 -12.01
N VAL A 702 -6.00 3.56 -12.83
CA VAL A 702 -7.01 4.61 -12.66
C VAL A 702 -8.40 4.02 -12.98
N SER A 703 -9.46 4.53 -12.36
CA SER A 703 -10.82 3.95 -12.45
C SER A 703 -11.27 3.73 -13.91
N SER A 704 -11.64 2.50 -14.24
CA SER A 704 -11.98 2.05 -15.61
C SER A 704 -13.02 2.93 -16.30
N MET A 705 -14.03 3.40 -15.57
CA MET A 705 -15.09 4.29 -16.07
C MET A 705 -14.58 5.63 -16.63
N LEU A 706 -13.34 6.04 -16.31
CA LEU A 706 -12.68 7.23 -16.86
C LEU A 706 -11.71 6.91 -18.01
N GLU A 707 -11.22 5.67 -18.10
CA GLU A 707 -10.46 5.17 -19.25
C GLU A 707 -11.39 4.84 -20.42
N GLU A 708 -12.48 4.07 -20.21
CA GLU A 708 -13.49 3.73 -21.23
C GLU A 708 -14.06 4.99 -21.94
N LEU A 709 -14.27 6.07 -21.18
CA LEU A 709 -14.74 7.35 -21.70
C LEU A 709 -13.67 8.19 -22.42
N ARG A 710 -12.38 7.82 -22.31
CA ARG A 710 -11.27 8.39 -23.12
C ARG A 710 -10.99 7.54 -24.36
N GLU A 711 -11.04 6.22 -24.20
CA GLU A 711 -10.82 5.20 -25.23
C GLU A 711 -11.70 5.44 -26.47
N TYR A 712 -12.95 5.88 -26.26
CA TYR A 712 -13.91 6.18 -27.34
C TYR A 712 -13.55 7.39 -28.22
N PHE A 713 -12.61 8.27 -27.82
CA PHE A 713 -12.34 9.55 -28.49
C PHE A 713 -10.97 9.70 -29.16
N PHE A 714 -10.00 8.78 -28.94
CA PHE A 714 -8.60 9.01 -29.32
C PHE A 714 -7.92 7.92 -30.20
N GLY A 715 -8.67 6.94 -30.72
CA GLY A 715 -8.33 6.18 -31.95
C GLY A 715 -7.13 5.22 -31.95
N ARG A 716 -6.24 5.31 -30.96
CA ARG A 716 -4.98 4.54 -30.90
C ARG A 716 -5.18 3.17 -30.27
N GLU A 717 -5.08 2.11 -31.09
CA GLU A 717 -5.18 0.70 -30.67
C GLU A 717 -3.93 -0.07 -31.09
N ILE A 718 -3.26 -0.71 -30.14
CA ILE A 718 -2.31 -1.82 -30.36
C ILE A 718 -3.10 -3.12 -30.24
N ARG A 719 -2.91 -4.06 -31.17
CA ARG A 719 -3.57 -5.35 -31.10
C ARG A 719 -2.76 -6.49 -31.69
N VAL A 720 -3.06 -7.70 -31.23
CA VAL A 720 -2.55 -8.94 -31.78
C VAL A 720 -3.54 -9.45 -32.84
N GLY A 721 -3.13 -9.51 -34.11
CA GLY A 721 -4.01 -9.97 -35.18
C GLY A 721 -4.14 -11.49 -35.17
N SER A 722 -5.30 -12.01 -34.76
CA SER A 722 -5.59 -13.45 -34.70
C SER A 722 -5.31 -14.18 -36.03
N GLN A 723 -4.82 -15.42 -35.97
CA GLN A 723 -4.40 -16.22 -37.13
C GLN A 723 -4.93 -17.65 -37.09
N ASP A 724 -5.18 -18.22 -38.27
CA ASP A 724 -5.26 -19.68 -38.45
C ASP A 724 -3.85 -20.29 -38.50
N ALA A 725 -3.71 -21.50 -37.95
CA ALA A 725 -2.46 -22.23 -37.87
C ALA A 725 -2.66 -23.73 -38.10
N VAL A 726 -1.60 -24.42 -38.54
CA VAL A 726 -1.56 -25.88 -38.72
C VAL A 726 -0.53 -26.47 -37.75
N ALA A 727 -0.90 -27.53 -37.04
CA ALA A 727 -0.01 -28.23 -36.12
C ALA A 727 1.28 -28.71 -36.82
N GLY A 728 2.44 -28.45 -36.20
CA GLY A 728 3.75 -28.79 -36.76
C GLY A 728 4.26 -27.84 -37.86
N GLU A 729 3.54 -26.76 -38.18
CA GLU A 729 4.01 -25.71 -39.10
C GLU A 729 4.37 -24.41 -38.35
N ARG A 730 4.50 -23.28 -39.07
CA ARG A 730 4.85 -21.97 -38.49
C ARG A 730 3.76 -20.96 -38.75
N VAL A 731 3.16 -20.43 -37.69
CA VAL A 731 2.25 -19.28 -37.76
C VAL A 731 3.06 -17.98 -37.69
N THR A 732 2.59 -16.92 -38.35
CA THR A 732 3.15 -15.57 -38.22
C THR A 732 2.07 -14.62 -37.74
N VAL A 733 2.13 -14.23 -36.47
CA VAL A 733 1.15 -13.37 -35.82
C VAL A 733 1.57 -11.90 -36.04
N PRO A 734 0.77 -11.07 -36.73
CA PRO A 734 1.02 -9.65 -36.84
C PRO A 734 0.64 -8.93 -35.54
N ILE A 735 1.45 -7.96 -35.13
CA ILE A 735 1.06 -6.94 -34.15
C ILE A 735 0.78 -5.66 -34.94
N GLU A 736 -0.43 -5.13 -34.77
CA GLU A 736 -0.92 -3.98 -35.51
C GLU A 736 -1.10 -2.79 -34.56
N LEU A 737 -0.76 -1.59 -35.03
CA LEU A 737 -1.06 -0.31 -34.39
C LEU A 737 -2.01 0.47 -35.30
N THR A 738 -2.95 1.22 -34.73
CA THR A 738 -3.64 2.33 -35.44
C THR A 738 -2.97 3.65 -35.04
N PRO A 739 -2.00 4.18 -35.82
CA PRO A 739 -1.21 5.33 -35.43
C PRO A 739 -1.92 6.67 -35.70
N ASN A 740 -1.79 7.59 -34.76
CA ASN A 740 -2.27 8.98 -34.86
C ASN A 740 -1.22 9.92 -35.48
N GLY A 741 0.06 9.53 -35.52
CA GLY A 741 1.14 10.28 -36.19
C GLY A 741 2.16 10.94 -35.26
N ASP A 742 2.07 10.68 -33.96
CA ASP A 742 2.91 11.23 -32.89
C ASP A 742 3.83 10.16 -32.27
N GLU A 743 3.51 8.87 -32.42
CA GLU A 743 4.16 7.73 -31.77
C GLU A 743 5.61 7.54 -32.23
N THR A 744 6.59 7.67 -31.33
CA THR A 744 8.01 7.40 -31.62
C THR A 744 8.57 6.14 -30.96
N ALA A 745 7.97 5.69 -29.86
CA ALA A 745 8.35 4.45 -29.19
C ALA A 745 7.13 3.73 -28.62
N MET A 746 7.24 2.41 -28.43
CA MET A 746 6.24 1.58 -27.79
C MET A 746 6.88 0.36 -27.11
N SER A 747 6.37 -0.01 -25.95
CA SER A 747 6.78 -1.20 -25.19
C SER A 747 5.57 -1.99 -24.69
N PHE A 748 5.69 -3.31 -24.66
CA PHE A 748 4.65 -4.23 -24.17
C PHE A 748 5.23 -5.64 -24.00
N THR A 749 4.57 -6.47 -23.20
CA THR A 749 4.85 -7.91 -23.13
C THR A 749 3.82 -8.67 -23.97
N LEU A 750 4.27 -9.64 -24.76
CA LEU A 750 3.40 -10.67 -25.32
C LEU A 750 3.51 -11.94 -24.48
N GLU A 751 2.37 -12.50 -24.04
CA GLU A 751 2.32 -13.79 -23.36
C GLU A 751 1.56 -14.81 -24.21
N PHE A 752 2.06 -16.05 -24.24
CA PHE A 752 1.54 -17.17 -25.04
C PHE A 752 1.76 -18.50 -24.30
N ASP A 753 0.98 -19.55 -24.59
CA ASP A 753 1.23 -20.87 -23.98
C ASP A 753 2.47 -21.55 -24.62
N PRO A 754 3.58 -21.75 -23.86
CA PRO A 754 4.80 -22.36 -24.39
C PRO A 754 4.66 -23.87 -24.67
N LYS A 755 3.50 -24.48 -24.40
CA LYS A 755 3.15 -25.86 -24.82
C LYS A 755 2.49 -25.90 -26.20
N MET A 756 1.95 -24.77 -26.67
CA MET A 756 1.21 -24.67 -27.94
C MET A 756 2.03 -23.97 -29.03
N LEU A 757 2.80 -22.95 -28.65
CA LEU A 757 3.64 -22.15 -29.52
C LEU A 757 5.08 -22.11 -28.98
N ALA A 758 6.09 -22.16 -29.85
CA ALA A 758 7.50 -22.18 -29.46
C ALA A 758 8.38 -21.37 -30.40
N ASN A 759 9.65 -21.18 -29.99
CA ASN A 759 10.71 -20.51 -30.75
C ASN A 759 10.28 -19.16 -31.39
N PRO A 760 9.80 -18.18 -30.59
CA PRO A 760 9.31 -16.91 -31.13
C PRO A 760 10.41 -16.16 -31.91
N ARG A 761 10.05 -15.69 -33.11
CA ARG A 761 10.92 -14.93 -34.03
C ARG A 761 10.27 -13.59 -34.29
N VAL A 762 10.81 -12.55 -33.64
CA VAL A 762 10.27 -11.19 -33.69
C VAL A 762 10.97 -10.39 -34.78
N ALA A 763 10.21 -9.69 -35.63
CA ALA A 763 10.73 -8.78 -36.64
C ALA A 763 9.84 -7.54 -36.79
N LEU A 764 10.43 -6.41 -37.16
CA LEU A 764 9.70 -5.19 -37.52
C LEU A 764 8.81 -5.44 -38.75
N GLY A 765 7.58 -4.92 -38.72
CA GLY A 765 6.67 -4.92 -39.87
C GLY A 765 6.93 -3.74 -40.80
N ASP A 766 6.39 -3.81 -42.03
CA ASP A 766 6.73 -2.90 -43.14
C ASP A 766 6.46 -1.41 -42.89
N VAL A 767 5.64 -1.06 -41.88
CA VAL A 767 5.31 0.33 -41.52
C VAL A 767 6.12 0.90 -40.36
N ALA A 768 6.99 0.10 -39.73
CA ALA A 768 7.87 0.60 -38.68
C ALA A 768 8.83 1.67 -39.27
N PRO A 769 9.00 2.84 -38.61
CA PRO A 769 9.86 3.90 -39.12
C PRO A 769 11.28 3.44 -39.45
N LYS A 770 11.87 3.99 -40.52
CA LYS A 770 13.18 3.55 -41.03
C LYS A 770 14.30 3.94 -40.07
N GLY A 771 14.89 2.94 -39.42
CA GLY A 771 15.87 3.14 -38.35
C GLY A 771 15.33 2.87 -36.94
N SER A 772 14.08 2.39 -36.82
CA SER A 772 13.56 1.84 -35.56
C SER A 772 14.51 0.79 -34.98
N THR A 773 14.83 0.91 -33.70
CA THR A 773 15.53 -0.12 -32.94
C THR A 773 14.50 -1.08 -32.34
N LEU A 774 14.73 -2.38 -32.49
CA LEU A 774 13.95 -3.45 -31.87
C LEU A 774 14.77 -4.07 -30.75
N THR A 775 14.28 -3.98 -29.51
CA THR A 775 14.85 -4.67 -28.35
C THR A 775 13.86 -5.74 -27.88
N ILE A 776 14.35 -6.96 -27.63
CA ILE A 776 13.51 -8.10 -27.22
C ILE A 776 14.11 -8.87 -26.05
N ASN A 777 13.24 -9.35 -25.17
CA ASN A 777 13.53 -10.25 -24.07
C ASN A 777 12.63 -11.49 -24.22
N VAL A 778 13.20 -12.68 -24.40
CA VAL A 778 12.44 -13.93 -24.56
C VAL A 778 12.62 -14.76 -23.30
N ASP A 779 11.54 -14.93 -22.54
CA ASP A 779 11.48 -15.69 -21.30
C ASP A 779 10.98 -17.13 -21.57
N PRO A 780 11.70 -18.17 -21.08
CA PRO A 780 11.23 -19.57 -21.10
C PRO A 780 9.81 -19.81 -20.57
N ALA A 781 9.24 -18.92 -19.75
CA ALA A 781 7.87 -19.02 -19.27
C ALA A 781 6.78 -18.77 -20.33
N GLY A 782 7.14 -18.46 -21.59
CA GLY A 782 6.18 -18.14 -22.66
C GLY A 782 5.88 -16.65 -22.78
N ARG A 783 6.88 -15.80 -22.52
CA ARG A 783 6.71 -14.34 -22.51
C ARG A 783 7.76 -13.64 -23.36
N ILE A 784 7.38 -12.54 -24.01
CA ILE A 784 8.26 -11.71 -24.84
C ILE A 784 8.13 -10.26 -24.41
N GLY A 785 9.11 -9.72 -23.69
CA GLY A 785 9.23 -8.28 -23.46
C GLY A 785 9.72 -7.60 -24.73
N ILE A 786 8.96 -6.65 -25.28
CA ILE A 786 9.23 -6.01 -26.58
C ILE A 786 9.30 -4.50 -26.39
N LEU A 787 10.28 -3.88 -27.05
CA LEU A 787 10.41 -2.44 -27.22
C LEU A 787 10.76 -2.13 -28.67
N ILE A 788 10.00 -1.22 -29.28
CA ILE A 788 10.33 -0.58 -30.56
C ILE A 788 10.57 0.90 -30.26
N ASP A 789 11.72 1.46 -30.63
CA ASP A 789 11.99 2.90 -30.47
C ASP A 789 12.65 3.53 -31.71
N SER A 790 12.10 4.67 -32.14
CA SER A 790 12.42 5.38 -33.39
C SER A 790 12.82 6.84 -33.13
N ALA A 791 13.50 7.47 -34.11
CA ALA A 791 13.73 8.93 -34.13
C ALA A 791 12.64 9.70 -34.89
N GLU A 792 11.90 9.04 -35.78
CA GLU A 792 10.78 9.58 -36.54
C GLU A 792 9.47 9.00 -35.99
N SER A 793 8.42 9.82 -35.88
CA SER A 793 7.09 9.33 -35.52
C SER A 793 6.51 8.41 -36.61
N MET A 794 5.66 7.48 -36.22
CA MET A 794 4.91 6.65 -37.17
C MET A 794 4.02 7.50 -38.07
N THR A 795 3.74 7.05 -39.29
CA THR A 795 2.84 7.78 -40.20
C THR A 795 1.39 7.53 -39.80
N ALA A 796 0.63 8.61 -39.55
CA ALA A 796 -0.78 8.54 -39.16
C ALA A 796 -1.63 7.72 -40.16
N SER A 797 -2.48 6.83 -39.64
CA SER A 797 -3.35 5.97 -40.43
C SER A 797 -4.63 5.63 -39.66
N ALA A 798 -5.78 5.93 -40.27
CA ALA A 798 -7.09 5.51 -39.77
C ALA A 798 -7.38 3.99 -39.96
N MET A 799 -6.44 3.25 -40.56
CA MET A 799 -6.46 1.79 -40.66
C MET A 799 -5.30 1.20 -39.85
N PRO A 800 -5.53 0.12 -39.06
CA PRO A 800 -4.47 -0.65 -38.41
C PRO A 800 -3.34 -1.02 -39.37
N GLN A 801 -2.10 -0.88 -38.93
CA GLN A 801 -0.87 -1.10 -39.69
C GLN A 801 0.05 -2.07 -38.94
N GLN A 802 0.65 -3.03 -39.65
CA GLN A 802 1.54 -4.04 -39.05
C GLN A 802 2.89 -3.44 -38.64
N VAL A 803 3.05 -3.13 -37.34
CA VAL A 803 4.30 -2.59 -36.78
C VAL A 803 5.31 -3.69 -36.42
N LEU A 804 4.83 -4.92 -36.19
CA LEU A 804 5.66 -6.07 -35.85
C LEU A 804 5.07 -7.36 -36.41
N THR A 805 5.92 -8.37 -36.58
CA THR A 805 5.52 -9.77 -36.78
C THR A 805 6.21 -10.64 -35.72
N VAL A 806 5.48 -11.63 -35.21
CA VAL A 806 6.01 -12.67 -34.33
C VAL A 806 5.68 -14.03 -34.92
N ALA A 807 6.69 -14.70 -35.44
CA ALA A 807 6.53 -16.05 -35.99
C ALA A 807 6.84 -17.11 -34.92
N PHE A 808 5.91 -18.06 -34.76
CA PHE A 808 5.99 -19.16 -33.80
C PHE A 808 5.99 -20.51 -34.52
N ASP A 809 6.84 -21.43 -34.07
CA ASP A 809 6.75 -22.84 -34.43
C ASP A 809 5.59 -23.46 -33.63
N VAL A 810 4.61 -24.07 -34.30
CA VAL A 810 3.36 -24.56 -33.68
C VAL A 810 3.55 -26.00 -33.22
N ILE A 811 3.52 -26.22 -31.91
CA ILE A 811 3.93 -27.49 -31.28
C ILE A 811 2.83 -28.25 -30.53
N GLY A 812 1.62 -27.69 -30.42
CA GLY A 812 0.46 -28.42 -29.88
C GLY A 812 0.02 -29.56 -30.80
N GLU A 813 -0.17 -30.77 -30.25
CA GLU A 813 -0.48 -31.99 -31.02
C GLU A 813 -1.98 -32.22 -31.31
N GLY A 814 -2.81 -31.16 -31.27
CA GLY A 814 -4.27 -31.27 -31.47
C GLY A 814 -4.93 -29.98 -31.94
N GLU A 815 -6.21 -30.07 -32.33
CA GLU A 815 -7.01 -28.88 -32.64
C GLU A 815 -7.31 -28.08 -31.37
N GLY A 816 -7.26 -26.74 -31.46
CA GLY A 816 -7.50 -25.89 -30.31
C GLY A 816 -7.33 -24.41 -30.62
N THR A 817 -7.54 -23.59 -29.59
CA THR A 817 -7.25 -22.15 -29.62
C THR A 817 -6.27 -21.83 -28.51
N THR A 818 -5.25 -21.03 -28.79
CA THR A 818 -4.34 -20.49 -27.78
C THR A 818 -4.28 -18.97 -27.92
N ALA A 819 -4.34 -18.27 -26.79
CA ALA A 819 -4.31 -16.81 -26.76
C ALA A 819 -2.88 -16.29 -26.86
N VAL A 820 -2.74 -15.11 -27.47
CA VAL A 820 -1.52 -14.31 -27.45
C VAL A 820 -1.91 -12.91 -26.96
N THR A 821 -1.49 -12.57 -25.74
CA THR A 821 -2.05 -11.46 -24.96
C THR A 821 -1.05 -10.34 -24.70
N LEU A 822 -1.54 -9.10 -24.52
CA LEU A 822 -0.76 -7.88 -24.30
C LEU A 822 -0.73 -7.50 -22.81
N THR A 823 0.35 -7.88 -22.12
CA THR A 823 0.56 -7.63 -20.68
C THR A 823 1.73 -6.66 -20.44
N GLY A 824 1.99 -6.32 -19.18
CA GLY A 824 3.12 -5.50 -18.74
C GLY A 824 4.25 -6.27 -18.04
N SER A 825 4.24 -7.61 -18.06
CA SER A 825 4.94 -8.43 -17.05
C SER A 825 6.47 -8.63 -17.25
N LEU A 826 7.04 -8.07 -18.32
CA LEU A 826 8.49 -7.97 -18.59
C LEU A 826 8.87 -6.58 -19.12
N ALA A 827 8.06 -6.06 -20.04
CA ALA A 827 8.12 -4.71 -20.58
C ALA A 827 6.78 -4.02 -20.33
N ALA A 828 6.79 -2.86 -19.68
CA ALA A 828 5.58 -2.11 -19.33
C ALA A 828 4.80 -1.67 -20.59
N LYS A 829 3.47 -1.71 -20.53
CA LYS A 829 2.58 -1.27 -21.62
C LYS A 829 2.64 0.24 -21.78
N SER A 830 3.33 0.72 -22.82
CA SER A 830 3.51 2.14 -23.11
C SER A 830 3.59 2.41 -24.61
N VAL A 831 3.14 3.59 -25.00
CA VAL A 831 3.47 4.26 -26.26
C VAL A 831 3.90 5.67 -25.91
N SER A 832 4.88 6.24 -26.59
CA SER A 832 5.42 7.57 -26.25
C SER A 832 5.71 8.46 -27.46
N ASP A 833 5.49 9.76 -27.28
CA ASP A 833 5.74 10.80 -28.28
C ASP A 833 7.25 11.14 -28.42
N ALA A 834 7.58 12.08 -29.31
CA ALA A 834 8.96 12.54 -29.55
C ALA A 834 9.61 13.31 -28.37
N ALA A 835 8.89 13.54 -27.28
CA ALA A 835 9.37 14.13 -26.03
C ALA A 835 9.43 13.12 -24.86
N GLY A 836 9.08 11.85 -25.09
CA GLY A 836 8.99 10.83 -24.04
C GLY A 836 7.71 10.93 -23.20
N THR A 837 6.69 11.65 -23.68
CA THR A 837 5.38 11.73 -23.02
C THR A 837 4.58 10.47 -23.33
N SER A 838 4.04 9.82 -22.30
CA SER A 838 3.17 8.65 -22.46
C SER A 838 1.87 9.01 -23.19
N LEU A 839 1.49 8.17 -24.17
CA LEU A 839 0.36 8.33 -25.06
C LEU A 839 -0.71 7.28 -24.76
N THR A 840 -1.90 7.73 -24.34
CA THR A 840 -3.06 6.86 -24.09
C THR A 840 -3.32 5.96 -25.31
N SER A 841 -3.37 4.66 -25.07
CA SER A 841 -3.39 3.61 -26.09
C SER A 841 -4.23 2.44 -25.61
N LYS A 842 -5.15 1.96 -26.44
CA LYS A 842 -5.86 0.70 -26.23
C LYS A 842 -4.95 -0.48 -26.54
N TYR A 843 -5.13 -1.59 -25.82
CA TYR A 843 -4.49 -2.87 -26.10
C TYR A 843 -5.58 -3.92 -26.36
N SER A 844 -5.37 -4.85 -27.29
CA SER A 844 -6.35 -5.91 -27.59
C SER A 844 -5.70 -7.22 -28.00
N ASP A 845 -6.06 -8.28 -27.29
CA ASP A 845 -5.48 -9.62 -27.42
C ASP A 845 -5.96 -10.34 -28.70
N GLY A 846 -5.23 -11.39 -29.07
CA GLY A 846 -5.49 -12.18 -30.27
C GLY A 846 -5.39 -13.68 -29.99
N ASN A 847 -5.83 -14.48 -30.96
CA ASN A 847 -5.88 -15.93 -30.86
C ASN A 847 -5.16 -16.60 -32.03
N VAL A 848 -4.48 -17.70 -31.76
CA VAL A 848 -4.02 -18.65 -32.78
C VAL A 848 -4.95 -19.86 -32.77
N TYR A 849 -5.65 -20.07 -33.89
CA TYR A 849 -6.58 -21.17 -34.11
C TYR A 849 -5.82 -22.33 -34.77
N ILE A 850 -5.44 -23.33 -33.98
CA ILE A 850 -4.64 -24.47 -34.43
C ILE A 850 -5.59 -25.56 -34.95
N ARG A 851 -5.33 -26.00 -36.18
CA ARG A 851 -6.03 -27.10 -36.86
C ARG A 851 -5.08 -28.26 -37.12
N LEU A 852 -5.63 -29.47 -37.27
CA LEU A 852 -4.86 -30.63 -37.72
C LEU A 852 -4.59 -30.55 -39.24
N LYS A 853 -3.73 -31.45 -39.72
CA LYS A 853 -3.10 -31.41 -41.05
C LYS A 853 -3.64 -32.46 -42.02
#